data_AF-A0A199VSW3-F1
#
_entry.id   AF-A0A199VSW3-F1
#
_cell.length_a   1.000
_cell.length_b   1.000
_cell.length_c   1.000
_cell.angle_alpha   90.00
_cell.angle_beta   90.00
_cell.angle_gamma   90.00
#
_symmetry.space_group_name_H-M   'P 1'
#
loop_
_entity.id
_entity.type
_entity.pdbx_description
1 polymer ?
#
loop_
_entity_poly.entity_id
_entity_poly.type
_entity_poly.pdbx_seq_one_letter_code
_entity_poly.pdbx_strand_id
1 'polypeptide(L)'
;MEEEEEARRKKRRKGVRKKTTSTSSSCFSSFDRAVFPLLLAAAVRGAQDPVACSLLRRFLRSQRLAIAVPPTSPSSNPLPGGFLSLLPLLLTSRCPAVAALSAEVVGAAALHSMEMNMAIASDYEVVKCLISALGSQSYRVAKAACNAIMDLSSSPNGRERLKDSLAIQSLLCLYCQVESVPAYFDVPQDMDKPYSENSKGYSRDKFLALILDAAMTLINTCNEDCSKRISPELLKKVLSLLCEIWHNIRGLTLPTNNNRLKSFLRSSEFNLAETIFRLSMNQIRPAPWDSTDVRMIIFGGKESDFENFILNYWENSPLVLQGMSKNSEKANTIFSSVIGSFNPKIADNIIDLILAGLVTCPPIASDELDINCFLHEVKDLLGSPIVHGQDVRVLRTSKLNPMCSQDTGEMEEHFFTNDPFTIPKCKKAFLDGYTIALRGMEFRSDEVAAIAEALADLFGQPSVGVNVYLSPPCSQGLACHYDDHCVFVWQILGRKHWTVSTHPTAVLPRLYGPLKNLGLKSDSVRSMQMLIKEGDILYIPRGYAHMAHTVYDEMESQGSVAADYSLHLTLAIEVELPFQWEGFAHIALYCWNKKQKKECHHLVDSNYKKPSVMFTLLLHIAIKLIADHDPVFRKACMIASKLASFDCERENHAEAFITSQKATFLYVIEKINVNCSFIKAFKCIELVVQERNDSTLQWMRWLQHLPQDGVEDDEIDFNNLLGVLEDLFALYSNCIKEAIVEFDLFKFRFCRDVVYEEACESFNILLEKYKKTRNQYMKGMLSLHRRL
;
A
#
# COMPACT_ATOMS: atom_id res chain seq x y z
N MET A 1 30.45 -15.52 93.51
CA MET A 1 29.57 -16.69 93.30
C MET A 1 28.60 -16.33 92.18
N GLU A 2 29.14 -16.00 91.01
CA GLU A 2 28.43 -15.34 89.89
C GLU A 2 29.22 -15.49 88.58
N GLU A 3 29.97 -16.58 88.42
CA GLU A 3 30.84 -16.82 87.25
C GLU A 3 30.59 -18.16 86.54
N GLU A 4 29.61 -18.97 86.97
CA GLU A 4 29.27 -20.25 86.32
C GLU A 4 27.88 -20.31 85.67
N GLU A 5 27.06 -19.26 85.76
CA GLU A 5 25.69 -19.26 85.24
C GLU A 5 25.48 -18.39 83.97
N GLU A 6 26.48 -17.62 83.55
CA GLU A 6 26.42 -16.84 82.30
C GLU A 6 26.79 -17.67 81.04
N ALA A 7 27.37 -18.87 81.23
CA ALA A 7 27.72 -19.81 80.17
C ALA A 7 26.51 -20.59 79.58
N ARG A 8 25.29 -20.42 80.11
CA ARG A 8 24.09 -21.16 79.65
C ARG A 8 23.01 -20.31 78.96
N ARG A 9 23.13 -18.98 78.91
CA ARG A 9 22.09 -18.10 78.29
C ARG A 9 22.42 -17.50 76.92
N LYS A 10 23.62 -17.72 76.36
CA LYS A 10 23.96 -17.36 74.96
C LYS A 10 23.82 -18.51 73.93
N LYS A 11 23.21 -19.64 74.30
CA LYS A 11 23.03 -20.83 73.43
C LYS A 11 21.68 -20.93 72.71
N ARG A 12 20.82 -19.91 72.71
CA ARG A 12 19.46 -20.00 72.12
C ARG A 12 18.95 -18.78 71.34
N ARG A 13 19.85 -18.00 70.71
CA ARG A 13 19.50 -17.06 69.61
C ARG A 13 20.62 -17.01 68.55
N LYS A 14 20.81 -18.14 67.85
CA LYS A 14 21.47 -18.22 66.52
C LYS A 14 20.89 -19.44 65.81
N GLY A 15 19.68 -19.26 65.31
CA GLY A 15 18.91 -20.30 64.62
C GLY A 15 18.12 -19.69 63.49
N VAL A 16 18.81 -19.13 62.49
CA VAL A 16 18.31 -19.06 61.11
C VAL A 16 19.52 -19.19 60.19
N ARG A 17 19.56 -20.32 59.48
CA ARG A 17 20.42 -20.56 58.31
C ARG A 17 20.23 -19.39 57.33
N LYS A 18 21.24 -18.53 57.17
CA LYS A 18 21.44 -17.85 55.89
C LYS A 18 22.19 -18.83 54.99
N LYS A 19 21.44 -19.62 54.22
CA LYS A 19 21.95 -20.17 52.96
C LYS A 19 22.38 -18.95 52.13
N THR A 20 23.67 -18.66 52.11
CA THR A 20 24.22 -17.79 51.07
C THR A 20 23.97 -18.48 49.75
N THR A 21 23.03 -17.93 48.99
CA THR A 21 22.79 -18.19 47.58
C THR A 21 24.03 -17.77 46.80
N SER A 22 25.04 -18.65 46.78
CA SER A 22 26.19 -18.57 45.88
C SER A 22 25.85 -19.33 44.59
N THR A 23 24.98 -18.76 43.75
CA THR A 23 24.60 -19.40 42.49
C THR A 23 24.31 -18.34 41.42
N SER A 24 25.37 -17.91 40.73
CA SER A 24 25.41 -17.65 39.27
C SER A 24 26.73 -16.99 38.83
N SER A 25 27.38 -16.16 39.66
CA SER A 25 28.55 -15.35 39.21
C SER A 25 29.91 -16.06 39.20
N SER A 26 30.10 -17.15 39.95
CA SER A 26 31.41 -17.83 40.06
C SER A 26 31.75 -18.74 38.89
N CYS A 27 30.77 -19.14 38.07
CA CYS A 27 30.99 -20.06 36.96
C CYS A 27 31.51 -19.33 35.70
N PHE A 28 31.04 -18.10 35.46
CA PHE A 28 31.48 -17.27 34.33
C PHE A 28 32.96 -16.87 34.44
N SER A 29 33.43 -16.53 35.65
CA SER A 29 34.84 -16.16 35.89
C SER A 29 35.83 -17.31 35.73
N SER A 30 35.37 -18.56 35.78
CA SER A 30 36.20 -19.75 35.54
C SER A 30 36.44 -20.00 34.05
N PHE A 31 35.43 -19.80 33.21
CA PHE A 31 35.55 -19.97 31.76
C PHE A 31 36.58 -18.99 31.18
N ASP A 32 36.46 -17.71 31.53
CA ASP A 32 37.30 -16.64 31.00
C ASP A 32 38.78 -16.79 31.43
N ARG A 33 39.04 -17.43 32.58
CA ARG A 33 40.42 -17.65 33.07
C ARG A 33 41.09 -18.90 32.53
N ALA A 34 40.35 -20.00 32.34
CA ALA A 34 40.95 -21.30 32.05
C ALA A 34 40.69 -21.79 30.62
N VAL A 35 39.50 -21.53 30.08
CA VAL A 35 39.06 -22.12 28.80
C VAL A 35 39.23 -21.14 27.65
N PHE A 36 38.89 -19.86 27.87
CA PHE A 36 39.02 -18.81 26.85
C PHE A 36 40.44 -18.69 26.26
N PRO A 37 41.55 -18.64 27.05
CA PRO A 37 42.89 -18.53 26.49
C PRO A 37 43.29 -19.72 25.61
N LEU A 38 42.84 -20.94 25.99
CA LEU A 38 43.09 -22.16 25.23
C LEU A 38 42.34 -22.15 23.89
N LEU A 39 41.08 -21.72 23.90
CA LEU A 39 40.28 -21.62 22.68
C LEU A 39 40.78 -20.50 21.76
N LEU A 40 41.20 -19.36 22.32
CA LEU A 40 41.80 -18.27 21.56
C LEU A 40 43.11 -18.71 20.89
N ALA A 41 44.00 -19.37 21.63
CA ALA A 41 45.24 -19.91 21.07
C ALA A 41 44.96 -20.94 19.96
N ALA A 42 43.97 -21.81 20.14
CA ALA A 42 43.55 -22.77 19.12
C ALA A 42 42.94 -22.09 17.88
N ALA A 43 42.13 -21.04 18.07
CA ALA A 43 41.51 -20.29 16.98
C ALA A 43 42.53 -19.54 16.12
N VAL A 44 43.56 -18.96 16.75
CA VAL A 44 44.67 -18.27 16.06
C VAL A 44 45.56 -19.24 15.28
N ARG A 45 45.85 -20.43 15.83
CA ARG A 45 46.64 -21.47 15.13
C ARG A 45 45.89 -22.07 13.92
N GLY A 46 44.56 -22.02 13.93
CA GLY A 46 43.71 -22.21 12.76
C GLY A 46 43.88 -23.57 12.05
N ALA A 47 43.62 -23.58 10.75
CA ALA A 47 43.67 -24.77 9.88
C ALA A 47 45.07 -25.41 9.73
N GLN A 48 46.12 -24.77 10.26
CA GLN A 48 47.49 -25.26 10.18
C GLN A 48 47.81 -26.31 11.26
N ASP A 49 46.99 -26.40 12.32
CA ASP A 49 47.16 -27.36 13.42
C ASP A 49 45.91 -28.28 13.53
N PRO A 50 46.03 -29.57 13.14
CA PRO A 50 44.95 -30.55 13.22
C PRO A 50 44.41 -30.76 14.63
N VAL A 51 45.27 -30.64 15.65
CA VAL A 51 44.92 -30.83 17.06
C VAL A 51 44.08 -29.66 17.55
N ALA A 52 44.48 -28.43 17.22
CA ALA A 52 43.70 -27.22 17.51
C ALA A 52 42.31 -27.27 16.84
N CYS A 53 42.23 -27.67 15.57
CA CYS A 53 40.96 -27.85 14.86
C CYS A 53 40.07 -28.96 15.48
N SER A 54 40.67 -30.04 15.98
CA SER A 54 39.92 -31.10 16.68
C SER A 54 39.34 -30.62 18.00
N LEU A 55 40.13 -29.88 18.78
CA LEU A 55 39.72 -29.29 20.06
C LEU A 55 38.53 -28.34 19.87
N LEU A 56 38.64 -27.40 18.93
CA LEU A 56 37.57 -26.44 18.62
C LEU A 56 36.28 -27.15 18.19
N ARG A 57 36.37 -28.14 17.30
CA ARG A 57 35.19 -28.92 16.85
C ARG A 57 34.51 -29.64 18.00
N ARG A 58 35.29 -30.28 18.89
CA ARG A 58 34.75 -31.00 20.04
C ARG A 58 34.06 -30.04 21.02
N PHE A 59 34.67 -28.89 21.28
CA PHE A 59 34.10 -27.86 22.12
C PHE A 59 32.78 -27.32 21.55
N LEU A 60 32.75 -26.90 20.27
CA LEU A 60 31.55 -26.35 19.63
C LEU A 60 30.38 -27.37 19.59
N ARG A 61 30.66 -28.65 19.33
CA ARG A 61 29.64 -29.71 19.40
C ARG A 61 29.07 -29.87 20.80
N SER A 62 29.94 -29.82 21.82
CA SER A 62 29.52 -29.89 23.22
C SER A 62 28.62 -28.71 23.60
N GLN A 63 28.96 -27.49 23.14
CA GLN A 63 28.15 -26.30 23.39
C GLN A 63 26.80 -26.38 22.68
N ARG A 64 26.79 -26.76 21.40
CA ARG A 64 25.54 -26.95 20.64
C ARG A 64 24.61 -27.95 21.32
N LEU A 65 25.13 -29.07 21.82
CA LEU A 65 24.35 -30.07 22.56
C LEU A 65 23.85 -29.53 23.90
N ALA A 66 24.67 -28.75 24.62
CA ALA A 66 24.27 -28.15 25.90
C ALA A 66 23.14 -27.13 25.72
N ILE A 67 23.19 -26.31 24.67
CA ILE A 67 22.16 -25.31 24.33
C ILE A 67 20.85 -25.98 23.88
N ALA A 68 20.92 -27.16 23.26
CA ALA A 68 19.74 -27.88 22.80
C ALA A 68 18.89 -28.48 23.95
N VAL A 69 19.40 -28.49 25.19
CA VAL A 69 18.65 -28.97 26.36
C VAL A 69 17.80 -27.81 26.90
N PRO A 70 16.47 -27.99 27.10
CA PRO A 70 15.61 -26.93 27.63
C PRO A 70 16.11 -26.46 29.02
N PRO A 71 16.03 -25.15 29.33
CA PRO A 71 16.56 -24.62 30.58
C PRO A 71 15.82 -25.22 31.78
N THR A 72 16.56 -25.82 32.70
CA THR A 72 16.03 -26.26 34.00
C THR A 72 15.81 -25.08 34.97
N SER A 73 16.30 -23.87 34.61
CA SER A 73 16.14 -22.63 35.37
C SER A 73 16.24 -21.38 34.46
N PRO A 74 15.43 -20.32 34.69
CA PRO A 74 15.35 -19.14 33.80
C PRO A 74 16.56 -18.19 33.82
N SER A 75 17.62 -18.46 34.60
CA SER A 75 18.75 -17.52 34.81
C SER A 75 20.13 -18.05 34.37
N SER A 76 20.20 -19.18 33.66
CA SER A 76 21.46 -19.71 33.14
C SER A 76 21.71 -19.19 31.72
N ASN A 77 22.57 -18.18 31.57
CA ASN A 77 23.15 -17.81 30.26
C ASN A 77 24.05 -18.96 29.79
N PRO A 78 23.71 -19.67 28.69
CA PRO A 78 24.48 -20.83 28.24
C PRO A 78 25.81 -20.45 27.57
N LEU A 79 25.97 -19.18 27.18
CA LEU A 79 27.18 -18.67 26.52
C LEU A 79 27.87 -17.62 27.41
N PRO A 80 29.09 -17.91 27.91
CA PRO A 80 29.90 -16.92 28.62
C PRO A 80 30.27 -15.74 27.71
N GLY A 81 30.41 -14.54 28.29
CA GLY A 81 30.80 -13.33 27.55
C GLY A 81 32.13 -13.48 26.78
N GLY A 82 33.12 -14.16 27.36
CA GLY A 82 34.37 -14.47 26.66
C GLY A 82 34.20 -15.43 25.47
N PHE A 83 33.16 -16.25 25.43
CA PHE A 83 32.90 -17.07 24.25
C PHE A 83 32.25 -16.25 23.13
N LEU A 84 31.33 -15.32 23.46
CA LEU A 84 30.75 -14.40 22.49
C LEU A 84 31.84 -13.59 21.76
N SER A 85 32.83 -13.07 22.49
CA SER A 85 33.96 -12.32 21.88
C SER A 85 34.88 -13.17 20.99
N LEU A 86 34.84 -14.50 21.11
CA LEU A 86 35.61 -15.42 20.26
C LEU A 86 34.88 -15.79 18.96
N LEU A 87 33.55 -15.69 18.92
CA LEU A 87 32.73 -16.09 17.78
C LEU A 87 33.12 -15.44 16.44
N PRO A 88 33.46 -14.13 16.35
CA PRO A 88 33.86 -13.52 15.08
C PRO A 88 35.06 -14.24 14.44
N LEU A 89 36.05 -14.61 15.26
CA LEU A 89 37.25 -15.33 14.81
C LEU A 89 36.93 -16.77 14.39
N LEU A 90 35.98 -17.43 15.05
CA LEU A 90 35.58 -18.79 14.73
C LEU A 90 34.70 -18.88 13.48
N LEU A 91 33.81 -17.91 13.28
CA LEU A 91 32.95 -17.78 12.10
C LEU A 91 33.77 -17.55 10.81
N THR A 92 34.88 -16.82 10.93
CA THR A 92 35.82 -16.53 9.83
C THR A 92 36.94 -17.56 9.68
N SER A 93 36.87 -18.68 10.40
CA SER A 93 37.91 -19.71 10.39
C SER A 93 38.13 -20.31 8.99
N ARG A 94 39.40 -20.48 8.62
CA ARG A 94 39.79 -21.21 7.38
C ARG A 94 39.39 -22.68 7.39
N CYS A 95 39.01 -23.24 8.55
CA CYS A 95 38.49 -24.60 8.64
C CYS A 95 36.95 -24.57 8.51
N PRO A 96 36.36 -25.07 7.40
CA PRO A 96 34.91 -24.97 7.18
C PRO A 96 34.09 -25.69 8.25
N ALA A 97 34.62 -26.76 8.83
CA ALA A 97 33.95 -27.48 9.91
C ALA A 97 33.84 -26.64 11.19
N VAL A 98 34.86 -25.83 11.52
CA VAL A 98 34.83 -24.93 12.68
C VAL A 98 33.89 -23.77 12.42
N ALA A 99 33.97 -23.13 11.25
CA ALA A 99 33.09 -22.03 10.87
C ALA A 99 31.60 -22.45 10.87
N ALA A 100 31.27 -23.60 10.25
CA ALA A 100 29.91 -24.12 10.23
C ALA A 100 29.37 -24.45 11.64
N LEU A 101 30.17 -25.14 12.47
CA LEU A 101 29.77 -25.43 13.85
C LEU A 101 29.57 -24.16 14.68
N SER A 102 30.35 -23.11 14.39
CA SER A 102 30.22 -21.82 15.08
C SER A 102 28.90 -21.14 14.71
N ALA A 103 28.55 -21.12 13.42
CA ALA A 103 27.24 -20.63 12.97
C ALA A 103 26.09 -21.47 13.57
N GLU A 104 26.20 -22.81 13.60
CA GLU A 104 25.20 -23.68 14.23
C GLU A 104 25.03 -23.38 15.74
N VAL A 105 26.10 -23.03 16.46
CA VAL A 105 26.03 -22.61 17.87
C VAL A 105 25.35 -21.25 18.00
N VAL A 106 25.64 -20.30 17.11
CA VAL A 106 24.98 -18.97 17.08
C VAL A 106 23.47 -19.13 16.87
N GLY A 107 23.04 -19.94 15.90
CA GLY A 107 21.62 -20.19 15.64
C GLY A 107 20.93 -20.86 16.83
N ALA A 108 21.51 -21.93 17.37
CA ALA A 108 20.96 -22.62 18.54
C ALA A 108 20.82 -21.69 19.75
N ALA A 109 21.80 -20.81 19.95
CA ALA A 109 21.76 -19.82 21.02
C ALA A 109 20.70 -18.74 20.81
N ALA A 110 20.51 -18.29 19.58
CA ALA A 110 19.48 -17.32 19.23
C ALA A 110 18.05 -17.86 19.46
N LEU A 111 17.84 -19.18 19.36
CA LEU A 111 16.56 -19.82 19.69
C LEU A 111 16.40 -20.19 21.18
N HIS A 112 17.49 -20.21 21.95
CA HIS A 112 17.45 -20.67 23.34
C HIS A 112 16.70 -19.71 24.27
N SER A 113 16.91 -18.39 24.15
CA SER A 113 16.15 -17.38 24.90
C SER A 113 16.18 -16.01 24.23
N MET A 114 15.22 -15.15 24.58
CA MET A 114 15.16 -13.78 24.06
C MET A 114 16.39 -12.94 24.46
N GLU A 115 16.88 -13.09 25.69
CA GLU A 115 18.09 -12.40 26.17
C GLU A 115 19.33 -12.82 25.39
N MET A 116 19.45 -14.11 25.07
CA MET A 116 20.58 -14.64 24.30
C MET A 116 20.56 -14.15 22.85
N ASN A 117 19.38 -14.12 22.24
CA ASN A 117 19.17 -13.54 20.93
C ASN A 117 19.54 -12.06 20.91
N MET A 118 19.06 -11.29 21.90
CA MET A 118 19.41 -9.87 22.06
C MET A 118 20.91 -9.66 22.25
N ALA A 119 21.59 -10.52 23.02
CA ALA A 119 23.04 -10.42 23.23
C ALA A 119 23.82 -10.63 21.93
N ILE A 120 23.44 -11.64 21.13
CA ILE A 120 24.04 -11.89 19.80
C ILE A 120 23.73 -10.73 18.85
N ALA A 121 22.47 -10.29 18.80
CA ALA A 121 22.04 -9.18 17.95
C ALA A 121 22.66 -7.84 18.34
N SER A 122 23.14 -7.68 19.57
CA SER A 122 23.83 -6.46 20.01
C SER A 122 25.31 -6.45 19.62
N ASP A 123 25.91 -7.63 19.37
CA ASP A 123 27.32 -7.75 18.96
C ASP A 123 27.45 -7.60 17.43
N TYR A 124 27.88 -6.41 17.02
CA TYR A 124 28.04 -6.06 15.60
C TYR A 124 29.02 -6.97 14.86
N GLU A 125 30.14 -7.35 15.47
CA GLU A 125 31.16 -8.14 14.80
C GLU A 125 30.72 -9.60 14.62
N VAL A 126 29.99 -10.16 15.59
CA VAL A 126 29.38 -11.49 15.44
C VAL A 126 28.42 -11.52 14.27
N VAL A 127 27.49 -10.56 14.18
CA VAL A 127 26.50 -10.51 13.10
C VAL A 127 27.17 -10.27 11.75
N LYS A 128 28.14 -9.36 11.67
CA LYS A 128 28.91 -9.10 10.44
C LYS A 128 29.66 -10.34 9.96
N CYS A 129 30.31 -11.08 10.86
CA CYS A 129 31.01 -12.32 10.52
C CYS A 129 30.05 -13.45 10.15
N LEU A 130 28.85 -13.47 10.73
CA LEU A 130 27.80 -14.41 10.35
C LEU A 130 27.30 -14.16 8.92
N ILE A 131 27.12 -12.89 8.55
CA ILE A 131 26.68 -12.50 7.21
C ILE A 131 27.79 -12.76 6.19
N SER A 132 29.05 -12.49 6.52
CA SER A 132 30.17 -12.82 5.63
C SER A 132 30.31 -14.33 5.39
N ALA A 133 29.92 -15.16 6.36
CA ALA A 133 29.90 -16.61 6.22
C ALA A 133 28.87 -17.11 5.18
N LEU A 134 27.86 -16.31 4.80
CA LEU A 134 26.98 -16.62 3.67
C LEU A 134 27.73 -16.68 2.34
N GLY A 135 28.77 -15.86 2.17
CA GLY A 135 29.62 -15.83 0.98
C GLY A 135 30.69 -16.94 0.94
N SER A 136 30.66 -17.89 1.88
CA SER A 136 31.62 -18.99 1.94
C SER A 136 31.46 -19.93 0.74
N GLN A 137 32.60 -20.38 0.20
CA GLN A 137 32.65 -21.42 -0.83
C GLN A 137 32.18 -22.79 -0.31
N SER A 138 32.10 -22.98 1.02
CA SER A 138 31.63 -24.22 1.62
C SER A 138 30.12 -24.22 1.80
N TYR A 139 29.43 -25.14 1.11
CA TYR A 139 27.99 -25.39 1.27
C TYR A 139 27.56 -25.51 2.74
N ARG A 140 28.34 -26.25 3.55
CA ARG A 140 28.01 -26.47 4.96
C ARG A 140 28.05 -25.18 5.76
N VAL A 141 29.02 -24.30 5.48
CA VAL A 141 29.17 -23.02 6.18
C VAL A 141 28.03 -22.09 5.77
N ALA A 142 27.78 -21.92 4.46
CA ALA A 142 26.71 -21.06 3.96
C ALA A 142 25.33 -21.51 4.48
N LYS A 143 25.06 -22.82 4.50
CA LYS A 143 23.83 -23.39 5.06
C LYS A 143 23.69 -23.15 6.56
N ALA A 144 24.77 -23.37 7.33
CA ALA A 144 24.76 -23.12 8.76
C ALA A 144 24.55 -21.64 9.08
N ALA A 145 25.20 -20.75 8.32
CA ALA A 145 25.02 -19.30 8.45
C ALA A 145 23.59 -18.87 8.10
N CYS A 146 23.00 -19.41 7.03
CA CYS A 146 21.63 -19.12 6.64
C CYS A 146 20.60 -19.56 7.70
N ASN A 147 20.75 -20.78 8.25
CA ASN A 147 19.94 -21.24 9.39
C ASN A 147 20.11 -20.32 10.60
N ALA A 148 21.34 -19.97 10.95
CA ALA A 148 21.60 -19.10 12.10
C ALA A 148 21.02 -17.69 11.94
N ILE A 149 20.97 -17.16 10.71
CA ILE A 149 20.29 -15.90 10.39
C ILE A 149 18.78 -16.03 10.56
N MET A 150 18.18 -17.14 10.14
CA MET A 150 16.76 -17.45 10.40
C MET A 150 16.46 -17.58 11.89
N ASP A 151 17.31 -18.27 12.62
CA ASP A 151 17.19 -18.45 14.05
C ASP A 151 17.29 -17.09 14.77
N LEU A 152 18.21 -16.22 14.34
CA LEU A 152 18.36 -14.87 14.85
C LEU A 152 17.16 -13.97 14.51
N SER A 153 16.58 -14.11 13.31
CA SER A 153 15.41 -13.34 12.87
C SER A 153 14.09 -13.71 13.56
N SER A 154 14.10 -14.74 14.42
CA SER A 154 12.95 -15.08 15.27
C SER A 154 12.56 -13.95 16.24
N SER A 155 13.51 -13.10 16.66
CA SER A 155 13.26 -11.96 17.56
C SER A 155 13.20 -10.61 16.82
N PRO A 156 12.46 -9.61 17.34
CA PRO A 156 12.45 -8.25 16.77
C PRO A 156 13.84 -7.61 16.71
N ASN A 157 14.64 -7.73 17.77
CA ASN A 157 16.00 -7.16 17.85
C ASN A 157 16.95 -7.82 16.85
N GLY A 158 16.84 -9.14 16.66
CA GLY A 158 17.61 -9.88 15.67
C GLY A 158 17.26 -9.43 14.25
N ARG A 159 15.96 -9.26 13.95
CA ARG A 159 15.51 -8.69 12.67
C ARG A 159 16.06 -7.30 12.46
N GLU A 160 15.90 -6.40 13.42
CA GLU A 160 16.40 -5.02 13.34
C GLU A 160 17.90 -4.98 13.04
N ARG A 161 18.73 -5.75 13.76
CA ARG A 161 20.17 -5.80 13.49
C ARG A 161 20.51 -6.36 12.12
N LEU A 162 19.83 -7.42 11.67
CA LEU A 162 20.08 -8.04 10.38
C LEU A 162 19.71 -7.10 9.22
N LYS A 163 18.70 -6.24 9.40
CA LYS A 163 18.34 -5.19 8.43
C LYS A 163 19.47 -4.18 8.24
N ASP A 164 20.18 -3.85 9.33
CA ASP A 164 21.29 -2.89 9.32
C ASP A 164 22.60 -3.41 8.76
N SER A 165 22.72 -4.71 8.50
CA SER A 165 24.02 -5.36 8.29
C SER A 165 24.21 -6.00 6.91
N LEU A 166 23.55 -5.49 5.85
CA LEU A 166 23.60 -6.04 4.48
C LEU A 166 23.20 -7.53 4.37
N ALA A 167 22.49 -8.07 5.38
CA ALA A 167 22.08 -9.47 5.40
C ALA A 167 21.17 -9.80 4.21
N ILE A 168 20.18 -8.93 3.92
CA ILE A 168 19.25 -9.09 2.80
C ILE A 168 20.01 -9.17 1.48
N GLN A 169 20.91 -8.21 1.21
CA GLN A 169 21.72 -8.21 -0.01
C GLN A 169 22.57 -9.48 -0.12
N SER A 170 23.17 -9.93 0.97
CA SER A 170 24.03 -11.14 1.00
C SER A 170 23.23 -12.42 0.72
N LEU A 171 22.02 -12.54 1.29
CA LEU A 171 21.11 -13.66 1.02
C LEU A 171 20.66 -13.69 -0.44
N LEU A 172 20.30 -12.53 -1.00
CA LEU A 172 19.88 -12.41 -2.39
C LEU A 172 21.02 -12.71 -3.38
N CYS A 173 22.25 -12.26 -3.08
CA CYS A 173 23.46 -12.63 -3.83
C CYS A 173 23.68 -14.15 -3.79
N LEU A 174 23.60 -14.76 -2.61
CA LEU A 174 23.76 -16.20 -2.43
C LEU A 174 22.71 -16.97 -3.22
N TYR A 175 21.46 -16.54 -3.19
CA TYR A 175 20.38 -17.14 -3.99
C TYR A 175 20.75 -17.14 -5.49
N CYS A 176 21.13 -15.98 -6.02
CA CYS A 176 21.51 -15.82 -7.42
C CYS A 176 22.71 -16.71 -7.82
N GLN A 177 23.67 -16.92 -6.92
CA GLN A 177 24.84 -17.78 -7.16
C GLN A 177 24.49 -19.27 -7.17
N VAL A 178 23.66 -19.72 -6.22
CA VAL A 178 23.23 -21.13 -6.12
C VAL A 178 22.33 -21.51 -7.29
N GLU A 179 21.55 -20.55 -7.80
CA GLU A 179 20.72 -20.74 -8.98
C GLU A 179 21.56 -20.80 -10.28
N SER A 180 22.52 -19.89 -10.46
CA SER A 180 23.28 -19.78 -11.71
C SER A 180 24.32 -20.87 -11.93
N VAL A 181 24.79 -21.56 -10.89
CA VAL A 181 25.84 -22.58 -11.01
C VAL A 181 25.38 -23.96 -10.52
N PRO A 182 24.80 -24.80 -11.40
CA PRO A 182 24.32 -26.14 -11.04
C PRO A 182 25.42 -27.08 -10.53
N ALA A 183 26.67 -26.87 -10.96
CA ALA A 183 27.81 -27.76 -10.73
C ALA A 183 28.72 -27.34 -9.55
N TYR A 184 28.44 -26.21 -8.88
CA TYR A 184 29.38 -25.62 -7.91
C TYR A 184 29.36 -26.28 -6.52
N PHE A 185 28.32 -27.06 -6.23
CA PHE A 185 28.08 -27.63 -4.90
C PHE A 185 28.08 -29.15 -4.97
N ASP A 186 29.20 -29.74 -5.41
CA ASP A 186 29.45 -31.15 -5.17
C ASP A 186 29.56 -31.38 -3.67
N VAL A 187 28.56 -32.07 -3.13
CA VAL A 187 28.54 -32.54 -1.75
C VAL A 187 29.71 -33.50 -1.54
N PRO A 188 30.65 -33.26 -0.61
CA PRO A 188 31.45 -34.34 -0.08
C PRO A 188 30.59 -35.09 0.94
N GLN A 189 30.15 -36.31 0.63
CA GLN A 189 29.61 -37.21 1.65
C GLN A 189 30.13 -38.64 1.52
N ASP A 190 30.31 -39.22 2.71
CA ASP A 190 30.79 -40.55 3.08
C ASP A 190 30.52 -41.68 2.06
N MET A 191 31.55 -42.49 1.86
CA MET A 191 31.73 -43.51 0.83
C MET A 191 30.83 -44.76 0.90
N ASP A 192 29.67 -44.74 1.59
CA ASP A 192 28.98 -46.00 1.95
C ASP A 192 27.50 -46.15 1.55
N LYS A 193 26.96 -45.39 0.58
CA LYS A 193 25.61 -45.68 0.03
C LYS A 193 25.48 -45.58 -1.49
N PRO A 194 24.68 -46.45 -2.15
CA PRO A 194 24.55 -46.46 -3.60
C PRO A 194 23.81 -45.22 -4.10
N TYR A 195 24.33 -44.66 -5.20
CA TYR A 195 23.97 -43.39 -5.83
C TYR A 195 22.62 -43.43 -6.58
N SER A 196 21.86 -42.33 -6.50
CA SER A 196 20.83 -41.99 -7.50
C SER A 196 20.92 -40.50 -7.82
N GLU A 197 20.91 -40.10 -9.10
CA GLU A 197 21.00 -38.70 -9.54
C GLU A 197 19.90 -37.80 -8.94
N ASN A 198 18.76 -38.38 -8.55
CA ASN A 198 17.65 -37.70 -7.90
C ASN A 198 17.97 -37.11 -6.51
N SER A 199 19.05 -37.56 -5.83
CA SER A 199 19.41 -37.04 -4.50
C SER A 199 20.16 -35.70 -4.54
N LYS A 200 20.90 -35.41 -5.62
CA LYS A 200 21.65 -34.14 -5.78
C LYS A 200 20.71 -32.95 -5.98
N GLY A 201 19.70 -33.07 -6.83
CA GLY A 201 18.67 -32.04 -7.02
C GLY A 201 17.90 -31.72 -5.74
N TYR A 202 17.58 -32.75 -4.95
CA TYR A 202 16.82 -32.62 -3.70
C TYR A 202 17.52 -31.78 -2.62
N SER A 203 18.84 -31.89 -2.48
CA SER A 203 19.59 -31.11 -1.47
C SER A 203 19.74 -29.64 -1.86
N ARG A 204 19.78 -29.35 -3.17
CA ARG A 204 19.88 -27.99 -3.73
C ARG A 204 18.56 -27.23 -3.55
N ASP A 205 17.44 -27.84 -3.94
CA ASP A 205 16.12 -27.19 -3.86
C ASP A 205 15.76 -26.81 -2.41
N LYS A 206 16.08 -27.68 -1.44
CA LYS A 206 15.91 -27.37 -0.02
C LYS A 206 16.74 -26.18 0.45
N PHE A 207 17.94 -26.00 -0.12
CA PHE A 207 18.80 -24.90 0.26
C PHE A 207 18.34 -23.59 -0.37
N LEU A 208 17.94 -23.60 -1.65
CA LEU A 208 17.30 -22.45 -2.30
C LEU A 208 16.04 -22.00 -1.55
N ALA A 209 15.19 -22.96 -1.15
CA ALA A 209 14.02 -22.70 -0.33
C ALA A 209 14.38 -22.03 1.02
N LEU A 210 15.41 -22.52 1.71
CA LEU A 210 15.88 -21.94 2.98
C LEU A 210 16.39 -20.50 2.79
N ILE A 211 17.20 -20.25 1.76
CA ILE A 211 17.72 -18.90 1.48
C ILE A 211 16.58 -17.94 1.19
N LEU A 212 15.61 -18.38 0.39
CA LEU A 212 14.46 -17.57 0.04
C LEU A 212 13.59 -17.29 1.27
N ASP A 213 13.32 -18.29 2.12
CA ASP A 213 12.57 -18.12 3.37
C ASP A 213 13.23 -17.12 4.31
N ALA A 214 14.57 -17.16 4.41
CA ALA A 214 15.36 -16.18 5.15
C ALA A 214 15.26 -14.77 4.59
N ALA A 215 15.37 -14.63 3.26
CA ALA A 215 15.24 -13.34 2.61
C ALA A 215 13.82 -12.77 2.78
N MET A 216 12.78 -13.56 2.52
CA MET A 216 11.38 -13.16 2.63
C MET A 216 11.04 -12.74 4.06
N THR A 217 11.46 -13.51 5.07
CA THR A 217 11.23 -13.18 6.49
C THR A 217 11.83 -11.82 6.86
N LEU A 218 13.07 -11.56 6.42
CA LEU A 218 13.71 -10.26 6.70
C LEU A 218 13.04 -9.13 5.93
N ILE A 219 12.70 -9.31 4.65
CA ILE A 219 12.08 -8.27 3.82
C ILE A 219 10.67 -7.94 4.31
N ASN A 220 9.83 -8.93 4.60
CA ASN A 220 8.42 -8.71 4.98
C ASN A 220 8.28 -8.09 6.37
N THR A 221 9.28 -8.25 7.22
CA THR A 221 9.30 -7.64 8.56
C THR A 221 9.96 -6.26 8.58
N CYS A 222 10.42 -5.74 7.44
CA CYS A 222 10.99 -4.40 7.32
C CYS A 222 9.92 -3.34 7.09
N ASN A 223 9.84 -2.36 7.99
CA ASN A 223 9.01 -1.17 7.78
C ASN A 223 9.70 -0.15 6.85
N GLU A 224 11.04 -0.16 6.80
CA GLU A 224 11.79 0.68 5.88
C GLU A 224 11.91 0.06 4.49
N ASP A 225 12.08 0.92 3.50
CA ASP A 225 12.33 0.55 2.11
C ASP A 225 13.67 -0.20 1.94
N CYS A 226 13.59 -1.53 1.91
CA CYS A 226 14.74 -2.42 1.72
C CYS A 226 15.44 -2.22 0.38
N SER A 227 14.72 -1.73 -0.64
CA SER A 227 15.25 -1.59 -1.99
C SER A 227 16.46 -0.64 -2.04
N LYS A 228 16.51 0.37 -1.15
CA LYS A 228 17.62 1.33 -1.04
C LYS A 228 18.95 0.70 -0.64
N ARG A 229 18.91 -0.45 0.04
CA ARG A 229 20.09 -1.16 0.55
C ARG A 229 20.55 -2.27 -0.40
N ILE A 230 19.88 -2.46 -1.53
CA ILE A 230 20.16 -3.50 -2.53
C ILE A 230 20.66 -2.80 -3.80
N SER A 231 21.70 -3.34 -4.46
CA SER A 231 22.15 -2.74 -5.72
C SER A 231 21.04 -2.84 -6.80
N PRO A 232 20.86 -1.83 -7.66
CA PRO A 232 19.81 -1.85 -8.68
C PRO A 232 19.88 -3.05 -9.63
N GLU A 233 21.09 -3.51 -10.01
CA GLU A 233 21.23 -4.69 -10.88
C GLU A 233 20.78 -5.97 -10.18
N LEU A 234 21.15 -6.12 -8.90
CA LEU A 234 20.75 -7.28 -8.10
C LEU A 234 19.24 -7.28 -7.89
N LEU A 235 18.66 -6.14 -7.55
CA LEU A 235 17.22 -6.00 -7.32
C LEU A 235 16.42 -6.37 -8.58
N LYS A 236 16.84 -5.87 -9.76
CA LYS A 236 16.21 -6.22 -11.04
C LYS A 236 16.29 -7.71 -11.33
N LYS A 237 17.47 -8.32 -11.10
CA LYS A 237 17.67 -9.76 -11.30
C LYS A 237 16.80 -10.59 -10.36
N VAL A 238 16.79 -10.27 -9.07
CA VAL A 238 16.02 -10.97 -8.04
C VAL A 238 14.52 -10.86 -8.33
N LEU A 239 14.00 -9.67 -8.61
CA LEU A 239 12.58 -9.51 -8.92
C LEU A 239 12.15 -10.32 -10.13
N SER A 240 12.97 -10.38 -11.18
CA SER A 240 12.68 -11.23 -12.35
C SER A 240 12.53 -12.70 -11.95
N LEU A 241 13.43 -13.20 -11.09
CA LEU A 241 13.41 -14.58 -10.60
C LEU A 241 12.22 -14.85 -9.68
N LEU A 242 11.91 -13.93 -8.77
CA LEU A 242 10.74 -14.06 -7.88
C LEU A 242 9.43 -14.04 -8.66
N CYS A 243 9.31 -13.15 -9.67
CA CYS A 243 8.18 -13.15 -10.59
C CYS A 243 8.08 -14.50 -11.34
N GLU A 244 9.19 -15.08 -11.81
CA GLU A 244 9.16 -16.40 -12.46
C GLU A 244 8.68 -17.51 -11.52
N ILE A 245 9.18 -17.54 -10.29
CA ILE A 245 8.72 -18.44 -9.24
C ILE A 245 7.22 -18.27 -8.98
N TRP A 246 6.77 -17.02 -8.90
CA TRP A 246 5.36 -16.66 -8.71
C TRP A 246 4.46 -17.23 -9.81
N HIS A 247 4.84 -17.07 -11.08
CA HIS A 247 4.11 -17.63 -12.22
C HIS A 247 4.09 -19.17 -12.20
N ASN A 248 5.22 -19.79 -11.85
CA ASN A 248 5.36 -21.25 -11.73
C ASN A 248 4.44 -21.85 -10.65
N ILE A 249 4.25 -21.16 -9.51
CA ILE A 249 3.38 -21.62 -8.41
C ILE A 249 1.91 -21.63 -8.86
N ARG A 250 1.50 -20.60 -9.60
CA ARG A 250 0.12 -20.42 -10.08
C ARG A 250 -0.22 -21.23 -11.34
N GLY A 251 0.74 -21.97 -11.88
CA GLY A 251 0.51 -22.83 -13.04
C GLY A 251 0.38 -22.08 -14.37
N LEU A 252 0.96 -20.88 -14.47
CA LEU A 252 0.95 -20.05 -15.68
C LEU A 252 2.07 -20.42 -16.68
N THR A 253 2.93 -21.38 -16.33
CA THR A 253 4.05 -21.89 -17.13
C THR A 253 4.02 -23.43 -17.21
N LEU A 254 4.51 -24.01 -18.31
CA LEU A 254 4.60 -25.46 -18.53
C LEU A 254 5.35 -26.17 -17.37
N PRO A 255 5.05 -27.45 -17.08
CA PRO A 255 5.61 -28.15 -15.93
C PRO A 255 7.11 -28.38 -16.10
N THR A 256 7.92 -27.44 -15.64
CA THR A 256 9.32 -27.69 -15.29
C THR A 256 9.35 -28.66 -14.10
N ASN A 257 10.29 -29.61 -14.16
CA ASN A 257 10.46 -30.82 -13.32
C ASN A 257 10.51 -30.63 -11.78
N ASN A 258 10.29 -29.43 -11.24
CA ASN A 258 10.44 -29.10 -9.82
C ASN A 258 9.11 -29.11 -9.05
N ASN A 259 8.45 -30.27 -8.99
CA ASN A 259 7.19 -30.45 -8.25
C ASN A 259 7.31 -30.19 -6.72
N ARG A 260 8.52 -30.24 -6.13
CA ARG A 260 8.72 -30.14 -4.67
C ARG A 260 9.10 -28.75 -4.16
N LEU A 261 9.86 -27.96 -4.91
CA LEU A 261 10.05 -26.53 -4.61
C LEU A 261 8.69 -25.82 -4.70
N LYS A 262 7.87 -26.20 -5.70
CA LYS A 262 6.47 -25.77 -5.84
C LYS A 262 5.61 -26.08 -4.60
N SER A 263 5.77 -27.26 -3.97
CA SER A 263 4.99 -27.60 -2.77
C SER A 263 5.39 -26.80 -1.53
N PHE A 264 6.69 -26.49 -1.36
CA PHE A 264 7.17 -25.66 -0.24
C PHE A 264 6.74 -24.20 -0.42
N LEU A 265 6.88 -23.66 -1.63
CA LEU A 265 6.55 -22.26 -1.89
C LEU A 265 5.04 -21.99 -1.94
N ARG A 266 4.22 -23.03 -2.16
CA ARG A 266 2.76 -22.94 -1.96
C ARG A 266 2.38 -22.66 -0.51
N SER A 267 3.13 -23.16 0.47
CA SER A 267 2.88 -22.82 1.88
C SER A 267 3.32 -21.39 2.25
N SER A 268 4.05 -20.71 1.37
CA SER A 268 4.57 -19.36 1.58
C SER A 268 4.14 -18.39 0.47
N GLU A 269 3.01 -18.65 -0.21
CA GLU A 269 2.60 -17.84 -1.37
C GLU A 269 2.36 -16.37 -1.02
N PHE A 270 1.74 -16.13 0.14
CA PHE A 270 1.50 -14.80 0.68
C PHE A 270 2.79 -14.06 1.02
N ASN A 271 3.75 -14.76 1.65
CA ASN A 271 5.06 -14.20 1.95
C ASN A 271 5.82 -13.81 0.68
N LEU A 272 5.74 -14.65 -0.37
CA LEU A 272 6.35 -14.36 -1.66
C LEU A 272 5.69 -13.15 -2.33
N ALA A 273 4.36 -13.07 -2.31
CA ALA A 273 3.61 -11.93 -2.86
C ALA A 273 3.98 -10.62 -2.14
N GLU A 274 4.03 -10.64 -0.81
CA GLU A 274 4.45 -9.47 -0.01
C GLU A 274 5.90 -9.07 -0.30
N THR A 275 6.81 -10.04 -0.45
CA THR A 275 8.21 -9.76 -0.81
C THR A 275 8.32 -9.11 -2.18
N ILE A 276 7.60 -9.62 -3.20
CA ILE A 276 7.57 -9.02 -4.54
C ILE A 276 7.00 -7.59 -4.50
N PHE A 277 5.93 -7.39 -3.72
CA PHE A 277 5.31 -6.09 -3.54
C PHE A 277 6.28 -5.09 -2.91
N ARG A 278 6.86 -5.42 -1.75
CA ARG A 278 7.80 -4.55 -1.01
C ARG A 278 9.04 -4.19 -1.80
N LEU A 279 9.60 -5.13 -2.56
CA LEU A 279 10.79 -4.90 -3.39
C LEU A 279 10.51 -4.03 -4.62
N SER A 280 9.26 -3.88 -5.03
CA SER A 280 8.88 -3.17 -6.26
C SER A 280 8.15 -1.85 -6.06
N MET A 281 7.50 -1.63 -4.91
CA MET A 281 6.67 -0.46 -4.63
C MET A 281 7.41 0.89 -4.76
N ASN A 282 8.72 0.93 -4.52
CA ASN A 282 9.53 2.16 -4.63
C ASN A 282 10.36 2.25 -5.91
N GLN A 283 10.17 1.32 -6.86
CA GLN A 283 10.96 1.34 -8.08
C GLN A 283 10.56 2.50 -9.00
N ILE A 284 11.59 3.08 -9.61
CA ILE A 284 11.42 4.00 -10.73
C ILE A 284 11.05 3.15 -11.93
N ARG A 285 9.82 3.31 -12.41
CA ARG A 285 9.40 2.78 -13.70
C ARG A 285 9.42 3.93 -14.69
N PRO A 286 10.12 3.79 -15.83
CA PRO A 286 9.97 4.77 -16.89
C PRO A 286 8.52 4.75 -17.34
N ALA A 287 7.77 5.81 -17.05
CA ALA A 287 6.43 5.99 -17.59
C ALA A 287 6.59 6.03 -19.12
N PRO A 288 5.95 5.13 -19.87
CA PRO A 288 6.11 5.13 -21.31
C PRO A 288 5.46 6.36 -21.98
N TRP A 289 4.70 7.16 -21.21
CA TRP A 289 3.76 8.20 -21.63
C TRP A 289 3.84 9.31 -20.58
N ASP A 290 3.94 10.56 -21.01
CA ASP A 290 3.88 11.69 -20.08
C ASP A 290 2.45 12.30 -20.01
N SER A 291 2.26 13.27 -19.09
CA SER A 291 0.98 13.97 -18.94
C SER A 291 0.58 14.76 -20.19
N THR A 292 1.54 15.15 -21.02
CA THR A 292 1.31 15.88 -22.28
C THR A 292 0.77 14.94 -23.34
N ASP A 293 1.34 13.74 -23.46
CA ASP A 293 0.86 12.71 -24.39
C ASP A 293 -0.60 12.36 -24.08
N VAL A 294 -0.92 12.03 -22.81
CA VAL A 294 -2.28 11.68 -22.39
C VAL A 294 -3.27 12.83 -22.56
N ARG A 295 -2.85 14.07 -22.25
CA ARG A 295 -3.65 15.26 -22.54
C ARG A 295 -4.03 15.33 -24.03
N MET A 296 -3.05 15.13 -24.90
CA MET A 296 -3.25 15.22 -26.35
C MET A 296 -4.19 14.15 -26.90
N ILE A 297 -4.17 12.95 -26.29
CA ILE A 297 -5.01 11.83 -26.70
C ILE A 297 -6.46 12.05 -26.31
N ILE A 298 -6.70 12.50 -25.08
CA ILE A 298 -8.05 12.63 -24.55
C ILE A 298 -8.71 13.91 -25.07
N PHE A 299 -8.02 15.05 -24.97
CA PHE A 299 -8.61 16.36 -25.22
C PHE A 299 -8.34 16.92 -26.62
N GLY A 300 -7.36 16.37 -27.34
CA GLY A 300 -7.01 16.82 -28.69
C GLY A 300 -5.69 17.57 -28.76
N GLY A 301 -5.39 18.07 -29.96
CA GLY A 301 -4.04 18.51 -30.33
C GLY A 301 -3.63 19.91 -29.87
N LYS A 302 -4.55 20.73 -29.36
CA LYS A 302 -4.24 22.09 -28.92
C LYS A 302 -4.20 22.12 -27.40
N GLU A 303 -3.23 22.85 -26.85
CA GLU A 303 -3.07 22.98 -25.40
C GLU A 303 -4.37 23.47 -24.74
N SER A 304 -5.00 24.50 -25.32
CA SER A 304 -6.26 25.11 -24.86
C SER A 304 -7.46 24.18 -24.78
N ASP A 305 -7.42 23.01 -25.42
CA ASP A 305 -8.56 22.09 -25.45
C ASP A 305 -8.85 21.55 -24.04
N PHE A 306 -7.81 21.35 -23.23
CA PHE A 306 -7.95 20.95 -21.83
C PHE A 306 -8.48 22.10 -20.95
N GLU A 307 -7.92 23.31 -21.04
CA GLU A 307 -8.43 24.43 -20.24
C GLU A 307 -9.87 24.77 -20.61
N ASN A 308 -10.23 24.70 -21.89
CA ASN A 308 -11.62 24.86 -22.34
C ASN A 308 -12.53 23.74 -21.80
N PHE A 309 -12.03 22.50 -21.77
CA PHE A 309 -12.74 21.40 -21.14
C PHE A 309 -13.01 21.68 -19.65
N ILE A 310 -11.99 22.11 -18.91
CA ILE A 310 -12.10 22.39 -17.48
C ILE A 310 -13.06 23.54 -17.20
N LEU A 311 -13.02 24.62 -17.99
CA LEU A 311 -13.86 25.79 -17.78
C LEU A 311 -15.34 25.55 -18.12
N ASN A 312 -15.63 24.71 -19.12
CA ASN A 312 -16.99 24.58 -19.68
C ASN A 312 -17.70 23.26 -19.35
N TYR A 313 -16.94 22.17 -19.15
CA TYR A 313 -17.50 20.81 -19.07
C TYR A 313 -17.21 20.11 -17.73
N TRP A 314 -16.01 20.30 -17.16
CA TRP A 314 -15.63 19.64 -15.92
C TRP A 314 -16.62 19.88 -14.78
N GLU A 315 -17.12 18.79 -14.18
CA GLU A 315 -18.14 18.79 -13.12
C GLU A 315 -19.44 19.51 -13.50
N ASN A 316 -19.64 19.79 -14.79
CA ASN A 316 -20.70 20.66 -15.27
C ASN A 316 -21.58 19.99 -16.30
N SER A 317 -21.05 19.41 -17.38
CA SER A 317 -21.87 18.81 -18.45
C SER A 317 -21.18 17.63 -19.16
N PRO A 318 -21.95 16.63 -19.64
CA PRO A 318 -21.42 15.54 -20.45
C PRO A 318 -20.86 16.02 -21.80
N LEU A 319 -19.82 15.34 -22.30
CA LEU A 319 -19.16 15.69 -23.55
C LEU A 319 -18.71 14.42 -24.28
N VAL A 320 -18.94 14.35 -25.59
CA VAL A 320 -18.29 13.32 -26.44
C VAL A 320 -17.14 13.94 -27.19
N LEU A 321 -15.98 13.34 -26.97
CA LEU A 321 -14.73 13.60 -27.64
C LEU A 321 -14.61 12.52 -28.73
N GLN A 322 -15.11 12.84 -29.93
CA GLN A 322 -15.05 11.92 -31.07
C GLN A 322 -13.60 11.62 -31.43
N GLY A 323 -13.30 10.36 -31.76
CA GLY A 323 -11.94 9.86 -32.01
C GLY A 323 -11.05 10.79 -32.83
N MET A 324 -10.36 11.72 -32.18
CA MET A 324 -9.41 12.66 -32.79
C MET A 324 -8.08 11.97 -33.13
N SER A 325 -8.02 10.64 -33.00
CA SER A 325 -6.83 9.82 -33.30
C SER A 325 -6.33 9.97 -34.75
N LYS A 326 -7.10 10.56 -35.66
CA LYS A 326 -6.66 10.71 -37.07
C LYS A 326 -5.55 11.73 -37.30
N ASN A 327 -5.22 12.61 -36.35
CA ASN A 327 -4.33 13.76 -36.63
C ASN A 327 -2.90 13.65 -36.05
N SER A 328 -2.55 12.62 -35.26
CA SER A 328 -1.19 12.46 -34.70
C SER A 328 -0.72 11.00 -34.68
N GLU A 329 0.45 10.73 -35.26
CA GLU A 329 1.09 9.39 -35.28
C GLU A 329 1.34 8.83 -33.87
N LYS A 330 1.67 9.69 -32.89
CA LYS A 330 1.90 9.28 -31.50
C LYS A 330 0.62 8.81 -30.80
N ALA A 331 -0.49 9.55 -30.97
CA ALA A 331 -1.78 9.18 -30.39
C ALA A 331 -2.29 7.83 -30.95
N ASN A 332 -2.05 7.58 -32.23
CA ASN A 332 -2.35 6.28 -32.85
C ASN A 332 -1.48 5.15 -32.29
N THR A 333 -0.19 5.39 -32.05
CA THR A 333 0.70 4.39 -31.43
C THR A 333 0.19 3.98 -30.05
N ILE A 334 -0.22 4.96 -29.26
CA ILE A 334 -0.76 4.76 -27.92
C ILE A 334 -2.08 4.00 -27.94
N PHE A 335 -3.06 4.45 -28.74
CA PHE A 335 -4.34 3.77 -28.89
C PHE A 335 -4.14 2.33 -29.39
N SER A 336 -3.22 2.14 -30.34
CA SER A 336 -2.82 0.82 -30.83
C SER A 336 -2.13 -0.02 -29.76
N SER A 337 -1.39 0.59 -28.84
CA SER A 337 -0.78 -0.10 -27.69
C SER A 337 -1.85 -0.57 -26.70
N VAL A 338 -2.81 0.30 -26.33
CA VAL A 338 -3.94 -0.09 -25.46
C VAL A 338 -4.75 -1.19 -26.13
N ILE A 339 -5.13 -1.00 -27.39
CA ILE A 339 -5.83 -2.04 -28.17
C ILE A 339 -4.98 -3.31 -28.21
N GLY A 340 -3.67 -3.23 -28.46
CA GLY A 340 -2.76 -4.37 -28.47
C GLY A 340 -2.79 -5.17 -27.16
N SER A 341 -2.93 -4.49 -26.02
CA SER A 341 -3.10 -5.13 -24.70
C SER A 341 -4.45 -5.85 -24.53
N PHE A 342 -5.46 -5.51 -25.33
CA PHE A 342 -6.83 -6.05 -25.24
C PHE A 342 -7.33 -6.82 -26.49
N ASN A 343 -6.56 -6.85 -27.58
CA ASN A 343 -6.97 -7.40 -28.86
C ASN A 343 -6.29 -8.75 -29.13
N PRO A 344 -6.99 -9.88 -28.97
CA PRO A 344 -6.46 -11.15 -29.41
C PRO A 344 -6.58 -11.26 -30.93
N LYS A 345 -5.57 -11.84 -31.59
CA LYS A 345 -5.66 -12.28 -33.01
C LYS A 345 -6.81 -13.28 -33.28
N ILE A 346 -7.55 -13.72 -32.25
CA ILE A 346 -8.66 -14.68 -32.27
C ILE A 346 -9.70 -14.27 -31.20
N ALA A 347 -10.96 -14.06 -31.58
CA ALA A 347 -12.04 -13.55 -30.71
C ALA A 347 -12.38 -14.43 -29.48
N ASP A 348 -12.10 -15.74 -29.51
CA ASP A 348 -12.55 -16.70 -28.48
C ASP A 348 -11.86 -16.59 -27.09
N ASN A 349 -10.81 -15.76 -26.95
CA ASN A 349 -9.96 -15.74 -25.74
C ASN A 349 -9.90 -14.40 -25.00
N ILE A 350 -10.75 -13.41 -25.29
CA ILE A 350 -10.67 -12.09 -24.63
C ILE A 350 -10.92 -12.18 -23.10
N ILE A 351 -11.80 -13.09 -22.66
CA ILE A 351 -12.06 -13.32 -21.23
C ILE A 351 -10.84 -13.92 -20.54
N ASP A 352 -10.14 -14.86 -21.19
CA ASP A 352 -8.89 -15.40 -20.64
C ASP A 352 -7.79 -14.34 -20.64
N LEU A 353 -7.71 -13.54 -21.71
CA LEU A 353 -6.77 -12.42 -21.82
C LEU A 353 -6.97 -11.42 -20.68
N ILE A 354 -8.21 -11.12 -20.30
CA ILE A 354 -8.51 -10.14 -19.25
C ILE A 354 -8.38 -10.75 -17.85
N LEU A 355 -8.80 -12.01 -17.63
CA LEU A 355 -8.96 -12.56 -16.27
C LEU A 355 -7.89 -13.58 -15.86
N ALA A 356 -7.19 -14.22 -16.81
CA ALA A 356 -6.23 -15.27 -16.48
C ALA A 356 -5.00 -14.72 -15.76
N GLY A 357 -4.60 -15.42 -14.70
CA GLY A 357 -3.43 -15.06 -13.91
C GLY A 357 -3.60 -13.83 -13.02
N LEU A 358 -4.80 -13.25 -12.92
CA LEU A 358 -5.04 -12.14 -12.02
C LEU A 358 -5.09 -12.56 -10.55
N VAL A 359 -4.74 -11.64 -9.67
CA VAL A 359 -4.94 -11.72 -8.22
C VAL A 359 -5.87 -10.62 -7.74
N THR A 360 -6.36 -10.81 -6.52
CA THR A 360 -7.15 -9.79 -5.84
C THR A 360 -6.33 -8.54 -5.59
N CYS A 361 -6.98 -7.39 -5.73
CA CYS A 361 -6.48 -6.07 -5.33
C CYS A 361 -7.34 -5.58 -4.16
N PRO A 362 -6.94 -5.84 -2.90
CA PRO A 362 -7.67 -5.35 -1.74
C PRO A 362 -7.70 -3.82 -1.74
N PRO A 363 -8.86 -3.18 -1.45
CA PRO A 363 -8.95 -1.73 -1.43
C PRO A 363 -8.07 -1.14 -0.32
N ILE A 364 -7.45 0.01 -0.60
CA ILE A 364 -6.76 0.83 0.39
C ILE A 364 -7.72 1.94 0.87
N ALA A 365 -7.77 2.18 2.18
CA ALA A 365 -8.59 3.26 2.72
C ALA A 365 -8.08 4.64 2.23
N SER A 366 -9.01 5.59 2.05
CA SER A 366 -8.68 6.93 1.56
C SER A 366 -7.70 7.66 2.49
N ASP A 367 -7.86 7.54 3.81
CA ASP A 367 -6.99 8.19 4.80
C ASP A 367 -5.74 7.35 5.19
N GLU A 368 -5.57 6.16 4.61
CA GLU A 368 -4.36 5.35 4.81
C GLU A 368 -3.23 5.84 3.89
N LEU A 369 -2.17 6.34 4.51
CA LEU A 369 -0.97 6.89 3.86
C LEU A 369 0.31 6.11 4.21
N ASP A 370 0.27 5.13 5.11
CA ASP A 370 1.36 4.20 5.36
C ASP A 370 1.08 2.86 4.67
N ILE A 371 1.80 2.62 3.57
CA ILE A 371 1.70 1.37 2.82
C ILE A 371 2.06 0.13 3.66
N ASN A 372 2.86 0.29 4.72
CA ASN A 372 3.20 -0.83 5.60
C ASN A 372 2.04 -1.24 6.50
N CYS A 373 1.23 -0.26 6.98
CA CYS A 373 0.01 -0.54 7.72
C CYS A 373 -0.95 -1.37 6.86
N PHE A 374 -1.17 -0.93 5.62
CA PHE A 374 -1.94 -1.70 4.63
C PHE A 374 -1.40 -3.14 4.46
N LEU A 375 -0.09 -3.31 4.23
CA LEU A 375 0.51 -4.63 4.04
C LEU A 375 0.34 -5.54 5.26
N HIS A 376 0.39 -4.99 6.47
CA HIS A 376 0.15 -5.74 7.69
C HIS A 376 -1.31 -6.24 7.79
N GLU A 377 -2.27 -5.42 7.37
CA GLU A 377 -3.69 -5.78 7.34
C GLU A 377 -4.01 -6.87 6.31
N VAL A 378 -3.37 -6.82 5.14
CA VAL A 378 -3.65 -7.75 4.02
C VAL A 378 -2.66 -8.91 3.88
N LYS A 379 -1.77 -9.12 4.86
CA LYS A 379 -0.68 -10.10 4.78
C LYS A 379 -1.13 -11.52 4.39
N ASP A 380 -2.33 -11.93 4.80
CA ASP A 380 -2.89 -13.26 4.54
C ASP A 380 -3.84 -13.28 3.32
N LEU A 381 -3.94 -12.15 2.60
CA LEU A 381 -4.82 -11.96 1.44
C LEU A 381 -4.04 -11.63 0.17
N LEU A 382 -2.87 -10.99 0.29
CA LEU A 382 -2.08 -10.51 -0.85
C LEU A 382 -1.64 -11.66 -1.76
N GLY A 383 -2.09 -11.65 -3.00
CA GLY A 383 -1.82 -12.71 -3.96
C GLY A 383 -2.90 -13.78 -4.08
N SER A 384 -3.99 -13.67 -3.31
CA SER A 384 -5.16 -14.54 -3.44
C SER A 384 -5.81 -14.43 -4.85
N PRO A 385 -6.55 -15.45 -5.30
CA PRO A 385 -7.37 -15.35 -6.52
C PRO A 385 -8.35 -14.17 -6.48
N ILE A 386 -8.75 -13.68 -7.65
CA ILE A 386 -9.72 -12.58 -7.76
C ILE A 386 -11.05 -12.91 -7.07
N VAL A 387 -11.62 -11.90 -6.41
CA VAL A 387 -12.82 -12.02 -5.59
C VAL A 387 -14.00 -11.38 -6.31
N HIS A 388 -15.11 -12.11 -6.46
CA HIS A 388 -16.34 -11.56 -7.03
C HIS A 388 -16.95 -10.50 -6.08
N GLY A 389 -17.45 -9.39 -6.63
CA GLY A 389 -18.00 -8.26 -5.88
C GLY A 389 -16.95 -7.21 -5.52
N GLN A 390 -15.71 -7.63 -5.25
CA GLN A 390 -14.57 -6.74 -5.02
C GLN A 390 -13.84 -6.43 -6.32
N ASP A 391 -13.19 -7.44 -6.93
CA ASP A 391 -12.36 -7.29 -8.12
C ASP A 391 -13.17 -7.37 -9.41
N VAL A 392 -14.13 -8.30 -9.46
CA VAL A 392 -14.90 -8.60 -10.68
C VAL A 392 -16.38 -8.73 -10.35
N ARG A 393 -17.23 -8.17 -11.20
CA ARG A 393 -18.68 -8.37 -11.15
C ARG A 393 -19.15 -8.95 -12.47
N VAL A 394 -19.99 -9.97 -12.41
CA VAL A 394 -20.64 -10.54 -13.60
C VAL A 394 -22.13 -10.34 -13.45
N LEU A 395 -22.69 -9.42 -14.24
CA LEU A 395 -24.02 -8.89 -14.00
C LEU A 395 -24.76 -8.54 -15.30
N ARG A 396 -26.08 -8.54 -15.25
CA ARG A 396 -26.96 -8.07 -16.33
C ARG A 396 -28.16 -7.34 -15.75
N THR A 397 -28.83 -6.54 -16.56
CA THR A 397 -30.12 -5.92 -16.19
C THR A 397 -31.26 -6.74 -16.78
N SER A 398 -32.20 -7.20 -15.93
CA SER A 398 -33.37 -7.92 -16.41
C SER A 398 -34.39 -6.97 -17.05
N LYS A 399 -34.77 -7.28 -18.31
CA LYS A 399 -35.67 -6.54 -19.23
C LYS A 399 -34.98 -5.41 -20.00
N LEU A 400 -34.40 -5.74 -21.17
CA LEU A 400 -34.24 -4.75 -22.24
C LEU A 400 -35.64 -4.40 -22.76
N ASN A 401 -36.15 -3.21 -22.46
CA ASN A 401 -37.34 -2.70 -23.14
C ASN A 401 -36.89 -1.62 -24.14
N PRO A 402 -36.75 -1.92 -25.44
CA PRO A 402 -36.20 -0.99 -26.43
C PRO A 402 -37.04 0.27 -26.67
N MET A 403 -38.20 0.40 -26.02
CA MET A 403 -39.26 1.34 -26.35
C MET A 403 -39.83 2.13 -25.17
N CYS A 404 -39.20 2.14 -23.98
CA CYS A 404 -39.81 2.84 -22.84
C CYS A 404 -38.85 3.61 -21.94
N SER A 405 -39.00 4.92 -22.02
CA SER A 405 -38.84 5.92 -20.96
C SER A 405 -39.84 5.70 -19.80
N GLN A 406 -39.99 4.47 -19.28
CA GLN A 406 -40.99 4.14 -18.27
C GLN A 406 -40.43 3.18 -17.19
N ASP A 407 -39.94 3.80 -16.12
CA ASP A 407 -40.21 3.52 -14.70
C ASP A 407 -40.11 2.08 -14.10
N THR A 408 -39.33 2.01 -13.02
CA THR A 408 -39.54 1.23 -11.77
C THR A 408 -39.20 -0.27 -11.66
N GLY A 409 -38.66 -0.94 -12.68
CA GLY A 409 -38.47 -2.40 -12.64
C GLY A 409 -37.06 -2.97 -12.78
N GLU A 410 -36.07 -2.19 -13.22
CA GLU A 410 -34.76 -2.73 -13.54
C GLU A 410 -34.03 -3.19 -12.26
N MET A 411 -33.64 -4.46 -12.24
CA MET A 411 -32.85 -5.08 -11.17
C MET A 411 -31.57 -5.60 -11.80
N GLU A 412 -30.44 -5.29 -11.16
CA GLU A 412 -29.16 -5.89 -11.52
C GLU A 412 -29.14 -7.33 -11.02
N GLU A 413 -29.05 -8.27 -11.94
CA GLU A 413 -28.89 -9.68 -11.66
C GLU A 413 -27.41 -10.03 -11.66
N HIS A 414 -26.87 -10.41 -10.50
CA HIS A 414 -25.52 -10.92 -10.37
C HIS A 414 -25.49 -12.43 -10.64
N PHE A 415 -24.58 -12.87 -11.50
CA PHE A 415 -24.43 -14.29 -11.84
C PHE A 415 -23.88 -15.11 -10.67
N PHE A 416 -22.91 -14.56 -9.94
CA PHE A 416 -22.33 -15.18 -8.74
C PHE A 416 -22.98 -14.58 -7.49
N THR A 417 -23.72 -15.39 -6.75
CA THR A 417 -24.31 -15.02 -5.45
C THR A 417 -23.57 -15.71 -4.30
N ASN A 418 -23.49 -17.04 -4.32
CA ASN A 418 -22.79 -17.85 -3.31
C ASN A 418 -21.73 -18.78 -3.91
N ASP A 419 -21.61 -18.82 -5.23
CA ASP A 419 -20.70 -19.70 -5.95
C ASP A 419 -19.29 -19.11 -6.05
N PRO A 420 -18.23 -19.93 -5.95
CA PRO A 420 -16.88 -19.46 -6.19
C PRO A 420 -16.73 -19.00 -7.65
N PHE A 421 -16.05 -17.87 -7.81
CA PHE A 421 -15.70 -17.33 -9.10
C PHE A 421 -14.79 -18.30 -9.87
N THR A 422 -15.14 -18.61 -11.12
CA THR A 422 -14.28 -19.38 -12.02
C THR A 422 -14.38 -18.86 -13.45
N ILE A 423 -13.28 -18.82 -14.18
CA ILE A 423 -13.23 -18.34 -15.57
C ILE A 423 -14.20 -19.11 -16.48
N PRO A 424 -14.30 -20.46 -16.43
CA PRO A 424 -15.27 -21.20 -17.25
C PRO A 424 -16.73 -20.80 -17.00
N LYS A 425 -17.12 -20.57 -15.73
CA LYS A 425 -18.46 -20.06 -15.40
C LYS A 425 -18.67 -18.64 -15.94
N CYS A 426 -17.64 -17.79 -15.92
CA CYS A 426 -17.72 -16.44 -16.50
C CYS A 426 -17.90 -16.46 -18.01
N LYS A 427 -17.19 -17.34 -18.73
CA LYS A 427 -17.38 -17.53 -20.16
C LYS A 427 -18.82 -17.94 -20.48
N LYS A 428 -19.37 -18.89 -19.71
CA LYS A 428 -20.78 -19.29 -19.85
C LYS A 428 -21.73 -18.12 -19.59
N ALA A 429 -21.54 -17.39 -18.48
CA ALA A 429 -22.35 -16.23 -18.15
C ALA A 429 -22.32 -15.16 -19.26
N PHE A 430 -21.15 -14.93 -19.86
CA PHE A 430 -21.00 -13.99 -20.96
C PHE A 430 -21.84 -14.41 -22.19
N LEU A 431 -21.83 -15.70 -22.55
CA LEU A 431 -22.70 -16.24 -23.60
C LEU A 431 -24.19 -16.13 -23.24
N ASP A 432 -24.53 -16.19 -21.96
CA ASP A 432 -25.90 -16.03 -21.43
C ASP A 432 -26.32 -14.53 -21.30
N GLY A 433 -25.53 -13.60 -21.86
CA GLY A 433 -25.86 -12.17 -21.93
C GLY A 433 -25.37 -11.32 -20.76
N TYR A 434 -24.49 -11.84 -19.89
CA TYR A 434 -23.95 -11.09 -18.76
C TYR A 434 -22.72 -10.25 -19.13
N THR A 435 -22.67 -9.02 -18.63
CA THR A 435 -21.49 -8.15 -18.69
C THR A 435 -20.47 -8.57 -17.63
N ILE A 436 -19.19 -8.59 -18.01
CA ILE A 436 -18.06 -8.73 -17.10
C ILE A 436 -17.50 -7.34 -16.81
N ALA A 437 -17.52 -6.93 -15.56
CA ALA A 437 -16.93 -5.69 -15.07
C ALA A 437 -15.73 -6.01 -14.17
N LEU A 438 -14.51 -5.70 -14.63
CA LEU A 438 -13.27 -5.86 -13.88
C LEU A 438 -12.84 -4.50 -13.33
N ARG A 439 -12.55 -4.42 -12.03
CA ARG A 439 -12.07 -3.19 -11.38
C ARG A 439 -10.55 -3.14 -11.32
N GLY A 440 -10.00 -1.93 -11.20
CA GLY A 440 -8.59 -1.71 -10.86
C GLY A 440 -7.62 -2.19 -11.94
N MET A 441 -7.86 -1.85 -13.20
CA MET A 441 -7.02 -2.26 -14.32
C MET A 441 -5.64 -1.56 -14.30
N GLU A 442 -5.55 -0.39 -13.69
CA GLU A 442 -4.32 0.34 -13.36
C GLU A 442 -3.38 -0.48 -12.44
N PHE A 443 -3.91 -1.45 -11.69
CA PHE A 443 -3.11 -2.36 -10.86
C PHE A 443 -2.64 -3.61 -11.62
N ARG A 444 -3.03 -3.76 -12.89
CA ARG A 444 -2.95 -5.02 -13.66
C ARG A 444 -2.29 -4.87 -15.03
N SER A 445 -2.23 -3.67 -15.60
CA SER A 445 -1.54 -3.36 -16.86
C SER A 445 -0.65 -2.14 -16.69
N ASP A 446 0.61 -2.28 -17.07
CA ASP A 446 1.58 -1.18 -17.02
C ASP A 446 1.18 -0.02 -17.94
N GLU A 447 0.56 -0.30 -19.10
CA GLU A 447 0.06 0.73 -20.02
C GLU A 447 -1.11 1.51 -19.41
N VAL A 448 -2.09 0.81 -18.81
CA VAL A 448 -3.24 1.45 -18.17
C VAL A 448 -2.82 2.25 -16.94
N ALA A 449 -1.86 1.72 -16.16
CA ALA A 449 -1.27 2.42 -15.03
C ALA A 449 -0.64 3.75 -15.44
N ALA A 450 0.13 3.76 -16.53
CA ALA A 450 0.77 4.98 -17.02
C ALA A 450 -0.26 6.04 -17.44
N ILE A 451 -1.35 5.62 -18.09
CA ILE A 451 -2.45 6.53 -18.46
C ILE A 451 -3.13 7.09 -17.19
N ALA A 452 -3.41 6.23 -16.21
CA ALA A 452 -4.04 6.62 -14.96
C ALA A 452 -3.17 7.61 -14.15
N GLU A 453 -1.87 7.33 -13.99
CA GLU A 453 -0.91 8.24 -13.33
C GLU A 453 -0.86 9.61 -14.04
N ALA A 454 -0.73 9.59 -15.38
CA ALA A 454 -0.66 10.81 -16.18
C ALA A 454 -1.95 11.64 -16.10
N LEU A 455 -3.11 10.98 -16.03
CA LEU A 455 -4.40 11.64 -15.89
C LEU A 455 -4.60 12.19 -14.46
N ALA A 456 -4.20 11.45 -13.43
CA ALA A 456 -4.20 11.93 -12.04
C ALA A 456 -3.35 13.21 -11.90
N ASP A 457 -2.16 13.19 -12.50
CA ASP A 457 -1.27 14.35 -12.57
C ASP A 457 -1.87 15.53 -13.31
N LEU A 458 -2.53 15.29 -14.44
CA LEU A 458 -3.18 16.34 -15.23
C LEU A 458 -4.29 17.04 -14.42
N PHE A 459 -5.09 16.28 -13.67
CA PHE A 459 -6.17 16.82 -12.85
C PHE A 459 -5.74 17.27 -11.44
N GLY A 460 -4.46 17.10 -11.07
CA GLY A 460 -3.99 17.43 -9.73
C GLY A 460 -4.62 16.57 -8.63
N GLN A 461 -4.97 15.32 -8.96
CA GLN A 461 -5.62 14.37 -8.06
C GLN A 461 -4.65 13.27 -7.62
N PRO A 462 -4.91 12.58 -6.48
CA PRO A 462 -4.00 11.57 -5.95
C PRO A 462 -3.94 10.30 -6.78
N SER A 463 -5.03 9.92 -7.46
CA SER A 463 -5.10 8.72 -8.30
C SER A 463 -6.28 8.78 -9.28
N VAL A 464 -6.28 7.86 -10.24
CA VAL A 464 -7.37 7.59 -11.18
C VAL A 464 -7.64 6.09 -11.17
N GLY A 465 -8.87 5.69 -10.88
CA GLY A 465 -9.29 4.30 -10.97
C GLY A 465 -9.67 3.94 -12.42
N VAL A 466 -9.40 2.71 -12.85
CA VAL A 466 -9.75 2.26 -14.22
C VAL A 466 -10.50 0.94 -14.16
N ASN A 467 -11.73 0.94 -14.66
CA ASN A 467 -12.57 -0.25 -14.76
C ASN A 467 -12.70 -0.70 -16.22
N VAL A 468 -12.77 -2.02 -16.44
CA VAL A 468 -13.00 -2.63 -17.75
C VAL A 468 -14.41 -3.21 -17.79
N TYR A 469 -15.15 -2.92 -18.85
CA TYR A 469 -16.48 -3.49 -19.07
C TYR A 469 -16.53 -4.21 -20.42
N LEU A 470 -16.70 -5.53 -20.38
CA LEU A 470 -16.91 -6.38 -21.55
C LEU A 470 -18.37 -6.84 -21.58
N SER A 471 -19.12 -6.43 -22.60
CA SER A 471 -20.57 -6.69 -22.72
C SER A 471 -20.90 -7.44 -24.02
N PRO A 472 -21.66 -8.54 -23.97
CA PRO A 472 -22.05 -9.28 -25.16
C PRO A 472 -23.02 -8.48 -26.06
N PRO A 473 -23.25 -8.89 -27.31
CA PRO A 473 -24.26 -8.27 -28.19
C PRO A 473 -25.65 -8.25 -27.53
N CYS A 474 -26.44 -7.23 -27.88
CA CYS A 474 -27.85 -7.10 -27.47
C CYS A 474 -28.07 -7.22 -25.95
N SER A 475 -27.13 -6.73 -25.16
CA SER A 475 -27.16 -6.84 -23.70
C SER A 475 -27.00 -5.49 -23.01
N GLN A 476 -27.53 -5.42 -21.79
CA GLN A 476 -27.29 -4.33 -20.85
C GLN A 476 -26.74 -4.92 -19.55
N GLY A 477 -25.56 -4.46 -19.15
CA GLY A 477 -24.93 -4.83 -17.89
C GLY A 477 -25.63 -4.16 -16.71
N LEU A 478 -25.23 -2.91 -16.42
CA LEU A 478 -25.69 -2.14 -15.27
C LEU A 478 -27.05 -1.49 -15.54
N ALA A 479 -27.85 -1.36 -14.48
CA ALA A 479 -29.09 -0.59 -14.51
C ALA A 479 -28.78 0.92 -14.55
N CYS A 480 -29.78 1.76 -14.81
CA CYS A 480 -29.58 3.21 -14.77
C CYS A 480 -29.12 3.71 -13.38
N HIS A 481 -27.97 4.39 -13.32
CA HIS A 481 -27.33 4.87 -12.09
C HIS A 481 -26.55 6.17 -12.32
N TYR A 482 -26.05 6.79 -11.26
CA TYR A 482 -25.05 7.85 -11.34
C TYR A 482 -23.82 7.48 -10.51
N ASP A 483 -22.66 8.00 -10.89
CA ASP A 483 -21.41 7.83 -10.15
C ASP A 483 -21.14 9.00 -9.20
N ASP A 484 -20.32 8.75 -8.18
CA ASP A 484 -19.75 9.74 -7.25
C ASP A 484 -18.42 10.33 -7.70
N HIS A 485 -17.94 9.93 -8.88
CA HIS A 485 -16.71 10.38 -9.49
C HIS A 485 -16.95 10.75 -10.96
N CYS A 486 -16.10 11.62 -11.50
CA CYS A 486 -16.18 12.01 -12.91
C CYS A 486 -15.53 10.91 -13.75
N VAL A 487 -16.18 10.48 -14.83
CA VAL A 487 -15.69 9.36 -15.66
C VAL A 487 -15.41 9.76 -17.09
N PHE A 488 -14.33 9.19 -17.64
CA PHE A 488 -14.05 9.15 -19.07
C PHE A 488 -14.23 7.71 -19.55
N VAL A 489 -15.26 7.47 -20.35
CA VAL A 489 -15.56 6.19 -20.98
C VAL A 489 -14.84 6.14 -22.31
N TRP A 490 -13.77 5.35 -22.40
CA TRP A 490 -13.00 5.13 -23.63
C TRP A 490 -13.41 3.82 -24.29
N GLN A 491 -14.04 3.92 -25.47
CA GLN A 491 -14.50 2.75 -26.22
C GLN A 491 -13.33 2.10 -26.97
N ILE A 492 -12.99 0.87 -26.58
CA ILE A 492 -11.82 0.15 -27.11
C ILE A 492 -12.20 -0.75 -28.28
N LEU A 493 -13.23 -1.59 -28.12
CA LEU A 493 -13.74 -2.50 -29.17
C LEU A 493 -15.26 -2.43 -29.27
N GLY A 494 -15.79 -2.58 -30.47
CA GLY A 494 -17.22 -2.58 -30.74
C GLY A 494 -17.88 -1.22 -30.49
N ARG A 495 -19.19 -1.26 -30.22
CA ARG A 495 -20.04 -0.06 -30.10
C ARG A 495 -21.04 -0.21 -28.98
N LYS A 496 -21.39 0.91 -28.35
CA LYS A 496 -22.36 0.94 -27.25
C LYS A 496 -23.25 2.16 -27.34
N HIS A 497 -24.55 1.97 -27.14
CA HIS A 497 -25.51 3.06 -27.10
C HIS A 497 -25.65 3.55 -25.66
N TRP A 498 -25.33 4.81 -25.43
CA TRP A 498 -25.36 5.47 -24.13
C TRP A 498 -26.56 6.40 -24.04
N THR A 499 -27.22 6.38 -22.89
CA THR A 499 -28.25 7.35 -22.53
C THR A 499 -27.80 8.04 -21.26
N VAL A 500 -27.62 9.36 -21.29
CA VAL A 500 -27.14 10.17 -20.16
C VAL A 500 -28.15 11.29 -19.89
N SER A 501 -28.45 11.58 -18.63
CA SER A 501 -29.32 12.71 -18.27
C SER A 501 -28.70 14.04 -18.71
N THR A 502 -29.51 15.03 -19.08
CA THR A 502 -29.00 16.36 -19.45
C THR A 502 -28.70 17.24 -18.25
N HIS A 503 -29.11 16.83 -17.05
CA HIS A 503 -28.88 17.52 -15.78
C HIS A 503 -28.44 16.50 -14.71
N PRO A 504 -27.73 16.94 -13.66
CA PRO A 504 -27.33 16.03 -12.58
C PRO A 504 -28.57 15.59 -11.81
N THR A 505 -28.69 14.28 -11.59
CA THR A 505 -29.72 13.67 -10.74
C THR A 505 -29.38 13.87 -9.26
N ALA A 506 -28.09 13.89 -8.93
CA ALA A 506 -27.56 14.34 -7.65
C ALA A 506 -26.44 15.37 -7.92
N VAL A 507 -26.43 16.50 -7.21
CA VAL A 507 -25.41 17.54 -7.43
C VAL A 507 -24.11 17.17 -6.71
N LEU A 508 -23.07 16.85 -7.48
CA LEU A 508 -21.73 16.51 -7.01
C LEU A 508 -21.74 15.54 -5.81
N PRO A 509 -22.33 14.33 -5.97
CA PRO A 509 -22.44 13.37 -4.88
C PRO A 509 -21.06 12.90 -4.43
N ARG A 510 -20.93 12.59 -3.14
CA ARG A 510 -19.72 11.98 -2.54
C ARG A 510 -19.82 10.47 -2.36
N LEU A 511 -21.01 9.93 -2.60
CA LEU A 511 -21.32 8.51 -2.44
C LEU A 511 -22.15 8.06 -3.64
N TYR A 512 -21.77 6.91 -4.18
CA TYR A 512 -22.54 6.19 -5.19
C TYR A 512 -23.96 5.90 -4.71
N GLY A 513 -24.95 5.97 -5.60
CA GLY A 513 -26.33 5.63 -5.25
C GLY A 513 -27.21 5.27 -6.44
N PRO A 514 -28.12 4.27 -6.29
CA PRO A 514 -29.11 3.97 -7.31
C PRO A 514 -30.21 5.04 -7.37
N LEU A 515 -30.75 5.28 -8.58
CA LEU A 515 -31.79 6.30 -8.80
C LEU A 515 -33.06 6.11 -7.94
N LYS A 516 -33.39 4.86 -7.60
CA LYS A 516 -34.58 4.51 -6.80
C LYS A 516 -34.61 5.22 -5.45
N ASN A 517 -33.45 5.57 -4.89
CA ASN A 517 -33.35 6.27 -3.61
C ASN A 517 -33.73 7.76 -3.70
N LEU A 518 -33.81 8.33 -4.90
CA LEU A 518 -34.08 9.75 -5.12
C LEU A 518 -35.56 10.08 -5.42
N GLY A 519 -36.44 9.07 -5.51
CA GLY A 519 -37.88 9.27 -5.68
C GLY A 519 -38.29 10.04 -6.95
N LEU A 520 -37.39 10.15 -7.93
CA LEU A 520 -37.60 10.88 -9.18
C LEU A 520 -38.55 10.10 -10.09
N LYS A 521 -39.59 10.78 -10.61
CA LYS A 521 -40.49 10.22 -11.63
C LYS A 521 -39.83 10.29 -13.00
N SER A 522 -39.88 9.18 -13.75
CA SER A 522 -39.21 8.96 -15.05
C SER A 522 -39.49 10.03 -16.12
N ASP A 523 -40.69 10.62 -16.14
CA ASP A 523 -41.14 11.50 -17.24
C ASP A 523 -40.45 12.87 -17.32
N SER A 524 -39.68 13.30 -16.31
CA SER A 524 -39.09 14.65 -16.26
C SER A 524 -37.60 14.74 -16.61
N VAL A 525 -36.89 13.62 -16.76
CA VAL A 525 -35.44 13.64 -16.98
C VAL A 525 -35.15 13.59 -18.48
N ARG A 526 -34.94 14.78 -19.07
CA ARG A 526 -34.38 14.87 -20.43
C ARG A 526 -33.05 14.13 -20.47
N SER A 527 -32.85 13.34 -21.52
CA SER A 527 -31.64 12.56 -21.73
C SER A 527 -31.09 12.76 -23.13
N MET A 528 -29.78 12.65 -23.25
CA MET A 528 -29.03 12.61 -24.49
C MET A 528 -28.74 11.15 -24.82
N GLN A 529 -29.01 10.76 -26.07
CA GLN A 529 -28.68 9.43 -26.59
C GLN A 529 -27.54 9.52 -27.58
N MET A 530 -26.54 8.65 -27.44
CA MET A 530 -25.30 8.71 -28.19
C MET A 530 -24.81 7.31 -28.51
N LEU A 531 -24.44 7.06 -29.77
CA LEU A 531 -23.73 5.84 -30.15
C LEU A 531 -22.22 6.10 -30.05
N ILE A 532 -21.55 5.43 -29.12
CA ILE A 532 -20.10 5.53 -28.92
C ILE A 532 -19.42 4.40 -29.68
N LYS A 533 -18.46 4.73 -30.55
CA LYS A 533 -17.72 3.79 -31.40
C LYS A 533 -16.26 3.70 -30.97
N GLU A 534 -15.54 2.71 -31.48
CA GLU A 534 -14.11 2.52 -31.19
C GLU A 534 -13.31 3.82 -31.36
N GLY A 535 -12.54 4.18 -30.34
CA GLY A 535 -11.72 5.40 -30.30
C GLY A 535 -12.43 6.63 -29.74
N ASP A 536 -13.76 6.64 -29.64
CA ASP A 536 -14.49 7.73 -28.99
C ASP A 536 -14.31 7.71 -27.47
N ILE A 537 -14.32 8.90 -26.86
CA ILE A 537 -14.31 9.09 -25.42
C ILE A 537 -15.57 9.87 -25.00
N LEU A 538 -16.35 9.31 -24.08
CA LEU A 538 -17.51 9.97 -23.47
C LEU A 538 -17.15 10.41 -22.04
N TYR A 539 -17.17 11.70 -21.78
CA TYR A 539 -17.06 12.28 -20.45
C TYR A 539 -18.43 12.40 -19.79
N ILE A 540 -18.56 11.92 -18.55
CA ILE A 540 -19.77 12.05 -17.72
C ILE A 540 -19.36 12.63 -16.36
N PRO A 541 -19.89 13.81 -15.97
CA PRO A 541 -19.64 14.35 -14.64
C PRO A 541 -20.34 13.51 -13.56
N ARG A 542 -19.79 13.49 -12.34
CA ARG A 542 -20.44 12.80 -11.21
C ARG A 542 -21.86 13.32 -10.95
N GLY A 543 -22.76 12.41 -10.63
CA GLY A 543 -24.17 12.71 -10.37
C GLY A 543 -25.08 12.74 -11.59
N TYR A 544 -24.55 12.58 -12.80
CA TYR A 544 -25.34 12.41 -14.02
C TYR A 544 -25.78 10.96 -14.18
N ALA A 545 -27.10 10.76 -14.29
CA ALA A 545 -27.67 9.43 -14.44
C ALA A 545 -27.42 8.91 -15.85
N HIS A 546 -27.00 7.65 -15.97
CA HIS A 546 -26.68 7.06 -17.24
C HIS A 546 -26.92 5.55 -17.27
N MET A 547 -27.06 5.03 -18.49
CA MET A 547 -27.14 3.60 -18.80
C MET A 547 -26.56 3.36 -20.19
N ALA A 548 -26.12 2.12 -20.43
CA ALA A 548 -25.51 1.74 -21.70
C ALA A 548 -25.84 0.31 -22.10
N HIS A 549 -26.26 0.11 -23.36
CA HIS A 549 -26.51 -1.21 -23.92
C HIS A 549 -25.69 -1.45 -25.20
N THR A 550 -25.25 -2.69 -25.39
CA THR A 550 -24.51 -3.10 -26.58
C THR A 550 -25.49 -3.26 -27.74
N VAL A 551 -25.21 -2.59 -28.86
CA VAL A 551 -26.03 -2.68 -30.07
C VAL A 551 -25.46 -3.68 -31.06
N TYR A 552 -26.35 -4.32 -31.82
CA TYR A 552 -26.01 -5.21 -32.94
C TYR A 552 -26.52 -4.58 -34.23
N ASP A 553 -25.70 -4.56 -35.28
CA ASP A 553 -26.07 -4.02 -36.59
C ASP A 553 -25.88 -5.10 -37.67
N GLU A 554 -26.99 -5.58 -38.20
CA GLU A 554 -27.06 -6.61 -39.26
C GLU A 554 -26.60 -6.09 -40.64
N MET A 555 -26.60 -4.77 -40.87
CA MET A 555 -26.31 -4.21 -42.21
C MET A 555 -24.83 -3.90 -42.44
N GLU A 556 -24.06 -3.55 -41.41
CA GLU A 556 -22.61 -3.24 -41.52
C GLU A 556 -21.69 -4.47 -41.40
N SER A 557 -22.22 -5.60 -40.91
CA SER A 557 -21.48 -6.85 -40.69
C SER A 557 -21.20 -7.63 -41.99
N GLN A 558 -21.71 -7.19 -43.14
CA GLN A 558 -21.35 -7.73 -44.46
C GLN A 558 -20.02 -7.20 -45.01
N GLY A 559 -19.32 -6.30 -44.31
CA GLY A 559 -18.04 -5.74 -44.79
C GLY A 559 -16.99 -5.39 -43.74
N SER A 560 -17.32 -5.38 -42.45
CA SER A 560 -16.37 -5.08 -41.36
C SER A 560 -16.41 -6.16 -40.27
N VAL A 561 -15.25 -6.68 -39.88
CA VAL A 561 -15.03 -7.61 -38.76
C VAL A 561 -15.14 -6.84 -37.42
N ALA A 562 -16.18 -6.02 -37.25
CA ALA A 562 -16.45 -5.40 -35.96
C ALA A 562 -16.93 -6.51 -35.03
N ALA A 563 -16.23 -6.70 -33.91
CA ALA A 563 -16.63 -7.68 -32.90
C ALA A 563 -18.07 -7.40 -32.42
N ASP A 564 -18.90 -8.44 -32.34
CA ASP A 564 -20.31 -8.33 -31.91
C ASP A 564 -20.45 -7.91 -30.42
N TYR A 565 -19.35 -7.83 -29.69
CA TYR A 565 -19.29 -7.41 -28.29
C TYR A 565 -18.74 -5.99 -28.13
N SER A 566 -19.04 -5.35 -26.99
CA SER A 566 -18.50 -4.04 -26.63
C SER A 566 -17.48 -4.16 -25.49
N LEU A 567 -16.32 -3.55 -25.67
CA LEU A 567 -15.29 -3.39 -24.63
C LEU A 567 -14.97 -1.89 -24.45
N HIS A 568 -15.07 -1.40 -23.23
CA HIS A 568 -14.61 -0.05 -22.89
C HIS A 568 -13.85 -0.03 -21.57
N LEU A 569 -12.99 0.98 -21.44
CA LEU A 569 -12.35 1.38 -20.18
C LEU A 569 -13.09 2.58 -19.62
N THR A 570 -13.34 2.60 -18.33
CA THR A 570 -13.87 3.76 -17.60
C THR A 570 -12.77 4.29 -16.70
N LEU A 571 -12.20 5.44 -17.04
CA LEU A 571 -11.22 6.14 -16.22
C LEU A 571 -11.96 7.09 -15.27
N ALA A 572 -11.90 6.79 -13.98
CA ALA A 572 -12.58 7.49 -12.89
C ALA A 572 -11.63 8.48 -12.21
N ILE A 573 -11.93 9.78 -12.29
CA ILE A 573 -11.26 10.79 -11.49
C ILE A 573 -11.91 10.83 -10.10
N GLU A 574 -11.26 10.17 -9.14
CA GLU A 574 -11.70 10.09 -7.76
C GLU A 574 -11.25 11.33 -6.98
N VAL A 575 -12.22 12.14 -6.55
CA VAL A 575 -11.95 13.39 -5.83
C VAL A 575 -12.09 13.14 -4.33
N GLU A 576 -10.99 12.72 -3.71
CA GLU A 576 -10.92 12.47 -2.26
C GLU A 576 -11.19 13.77 -1.47
N LEU A 577 -11.73 13.65 -0.25
CA LEU A 577 -12.16 14.79 0.59
C LEU A 577 -11.12 15.92 0.73
N PRO A 578 -9.82 15.65 0.95
CA PRO A 578 -8.81 16.71 1.09
C PRO A 578 -8.64 17.56 -0.18
N PHE A 579 -8.99 17.01 -1.35
CA PHE A 579 -8.77 17.60 -2.67
C PHE A 579 -10.05 18.20 -3.27
N GLN A 580 -11.07 18.42 -2.45
CA GLN A 580 -12.22 19.27 -2.73
C GLN A 580 -11.98 20.69 -2.18
N TRP A 581 -12.79 21.66 -2.57
CA TRP A 581 -12.72 23.01 -1.99
C TRP A 581 -13.02 23.05 -0.48
N GLU A 582 -13.82 22.10 0.04
CA GLU A 582 -13.95 21.86 1.49
C GLU A 582 -12.60 21.51 2.12
N GLY A 583 -11.89 20.52 1.56
CA GLY A 583 -10.57 20.12 2.02
C GLY A 583 -9.58 21.28 1.98
N PHE A 584 -9.57 22.04 0.89
CA PHE A 584 -8.73 23.24 0.76
C PHE A 584 -9.03 24.30 1.83
N ALA A 585 -10.30 24.51 2.17
CA ALA A 585 -10.69 25.42 3.26
C ALA A 585 -10.17 24.96 4.63
N HIS A 586 -10.20 23.65 4.90
CA HIS A 586 -9.61 23.09 6.14
C HIS A 586 -8.09 23.24 6.17
N ILE A 587 -7.41 23.04 5.04
CA ILE A 587 -5.96 23.26 4.91
C ILE A 587 -5.64 24.74 5.16
N ALA A 588 -6.41 25.66 4.57
CA ALA A 588 -6.24 27.08 4.77
C ALA A 588 -6.41 27.50 6.25
N LEU A 589 -7.41 26.93 6.94
CA LEU A 589 -7.59 27.11 8.39
C LEU A 589 -6.38 26.60 9.19
N TYR A 590 -5.87 25.43 8.85
CA TYR A 590 -4.69 24.86 9.48
C TYR A 590 -3.46 25.77 9.31
N CYS A 591 -3.17 26.21 8.08
CA CYS A 591 -2.04 27.09 7.76
C CYS A 591 -2.13 28.41 8.53
N TRP A 592 -3.30 29.06 8.50
CA TRP A 592 -3.53 30.30 9.21
C TRP A 592 -3.33 30.13 10.73
N ASN A 593 -3.92 29.09 11.34
CA ASN A 593 -3.78 28.85 12.77
C ASN A 593 -2.32 28.55 13.17
N LYS A 594 -1.59 27.79 12.34
CA LYS A 594 -0.16 27.49 12.54
C LYS A 594 0.67 28.78 12.54
N LYS A 595 0.39 29.70 11.62
CA LYS A 595 1.04 31.02 11.56
C LYS A 595 0.75 31.86 12.80
N GLN A 596 -0.51 31.92 13.23
CA GLN A 596 -0.90 32.63 14.46
C GLN A 596 -0.15 32.07 15.68
N LYS A 597 -0.04 30.74 15.81
CA LYS A 597 0.74 30.12 16.90
C LYS A 597 2.20 30.58 16.87
N LYS A 598 2.87 30.56 15.72
CA LYS A 598 4.28 31.00 15.55
C LYS A 598 4.48 32.46 15.95
N GLU A 599 3.60 33.35 15.51
CA GLU A 599 3.66 34.78 15.84
C GLU A 599 3.41 35.02 17.34
N CYS A 600 2.54 34.22 17.98
CA CYS A 600 2.24 34.29 19.40
C CYS A 600 3.30 33.65 20.32
N HIS A 601 4.18 32.76 19.84
CA HIS A 601 5.23 32.14 20.67
C HIS A 601 6.23 33.15 21.27
N HIS A 602 6.28 34.38 20.76
CA HIS A 602 7.07 35.48 21.33
C HIS A 602 6.40 36.17 22.55
N LEU A 603 5.14 35.86 22.86
CA LEU A 603 4.38 36.42 23.97
C LEU A 603 3.94 35.27 24.90
N VAL A 604 4.56 35.20 26.08
CA VAL A 604 4.36 34.15 27.07
C VAL A 604 2.97 34.29 27.70
N ASP A 605 1.94 33.63 27.15
CA ASP A 605 0.69 33.44 27.88
C ASP A 605 -0.02 32.12 27.49
N SER A 606 -0.07 31.17 28.43
CA SER A 606 -0.69 29.85 28.25
C SER A 606 -2.23 29.92 28.22
N ASN A 607 -2.83 30.98 28.78
CA ASN A 607 -4.29 31.14 28.86
C ASN A 607 -4.97 31.43 27.51
N TYR A 608 -4.25 31.92 26.50
CA TYR A 608 -4.79 32.15 25.16
C TYR A 608 -4.74 30.94 24.22
N LYS A 609 -3.96 29.90 24.58
CA LYS A 609 -3.73 28.73 23.70
C LYS A 609 -4.91 27.76 23.67
N LYS A 610 -5.51 27.45 24.82
CA LYS A 610 -6.61 26.46 24.93
C LYS A 610 -7.89 26.89 24.18
N PRO A 611 -8.36 28.15 24.27
CA PRO A 611 -9.53 28.63 23.49
C PRO A 611 -9.30 28.59 21.97
N SER A 612 -8.08 28.87 21.50
CA SER A 612 -7.74 28.87 20.07
C SER A 612 -7.87 27.48 19.43
N VAL A 613 -7.39 26.43 20.12
CA VAL A 613 -7.51 25.04 19.64
C VAL A 613 -8.98 24.62 19.56
N MET A 614 -9.80 24.98 20.56
CA MET A 614 -11.22 24.66 20.60
C MET A 614 -12.02 25.36 19.50
N PHE A 615 -11.77 26.66 19.25
CA PHE A 615 -12.44 27.37 18.16
C PHE A 615 -11.98 26.90 16.78
N THR A 616 -10.73 26.45 16.64
CA THR A 616 -10.26 25.81 15.40
C THR A 616 -11.09 24.55 15.11
N LEU A 617 -11.27 23.68 16.09
CA LEU A 617 -12.07 22.45 15.95
C LEU A 617 -13.53 22.75 15.59
N LEU A 618 -14.16 23.70 16.29
CA LEU A 618 -15.51 24.18 15.97
C LEU A 618 -15.62 24.72 14.55
N LEU A 619 -14.62 25.47 14.09
CA LEU A 619 -14.63 26.05 12.76
C LEU A 619 -14.47 24.99 11.66
N HIS A 620 -13.67 23.94 11.87
CA HIS A 620 -13.66 22.78 10.97
C HIS A 620 -15.06 22.13 10.87
N ILE A 621 -15.74 21.89 12.00
CA ILE A 621 -17.10 21.34 12.00
C ILE A 621 -18.07 22.28 11.26
N ALA A 622 -17.96 23.59 11.48
CA ALA A 622 -18.82 24.56 10.83
C ALA A 622 -18.59 24.63 9.30
N ILE A 623 -17.34 24.55 8.84
CA ILE A 623 -17.00 24.47 7.41
C ILE A 623 -17.66 23.24 6.77
N LYS A 624 -17.57 22.07 7.44
CA LYS A 624 -18.19 20.83 6.98
C LYS A 624 -19.71 20.97 6.82
N LEU A 625 -20.38 21.58 7.80
CA LEU A 625 -21.83 21.82 7.75
C LEU A 625 -22.24 22.73 6.57
N ILE A 626 -21.42 23.72 6.23
CA ILE A 626 -21.65 24.57 5.05
C ILE A 626 -21.48 23.76 3.77
N ALA A 627 -20.41 22.96 3.68
CA ALA A 627 -20.08 22.16 2.51
C ALA A 627 -21.10 21.05 2.21
N ASP A 628 -21.82 20.58 3.24
CA ASP A 628 -22.94 19.67 3.06
C ASP A 628 -24.14 20.33 2.35
N HIS A 629 -24.19 21.65 2.24
CA HIS A 629 -25.32 22.37 1.64
C HIS A 629 -24.92 23.17 0.39
N ASP A 630 -23.67 23.65 0.32
CA ASP A 630 -23.15 24.42 -0.80
C ASP A 630 -22.31 23.52 -1.73
N PRO A 631 -22.78 23.23 -2.96
CA PRO A 631 -22.06 22.37 -3.89
C PRO A 631 -20.68 22.87 -4.31
N VAL A 632 -20.40 24.18 -4.20
CA VAL A 632 -19.08 24.73 -4.59
C VAL A 632 -17.97 24.14 -3.73
N PHE A 633 -18.23 23.89 -2.45
CA PHE A 633 -17.28 23.24 -1.54
C PHE A 633 -16.99 21.79 -1.94
N ARG A 634 -17.91 21.14 -2.67
CA ARG A 634 -17.76 19.76 -3.13
C ARG A 634 -17.03 19.65 -4.47
N LYS A 635 -16.82 20.76 -5.18
CA LYS A 635 -16.07 20.76 -6.44
C LYS A 635 -14.63 20.33 -6.21
N ALA A 636 -14.04 19.65 -7.20
CA ALA A 636 -12.62 19.33 -7.16
C ALA A 636 -11.79 20.61 -7.09
N CYS A 637 -10.81 20.61 -6.19
CA CYS A 637 -9.82 21.66 -6.09
C CYS A 637 -8.70 21.34 -7.10
N MET A 638 -8.59 22.16 -8.14
CA MET A 638 -7.71 21.89 -9.29
C MET A 638 -6.40 22.69 -9.22
N ILE A 639 -6.02 23.17 -8.03
CA ILE A 639 -4.84 24.03 -7.84
C ILE A 639 -3.54 23.35 -8.26
N ALA A 640 -3.44 22.03 -8.04
CA ALA A 640 -2.28 21.24 -8.42
C ALA A 640 -2.36 20.65 -9.84
N SER A 641 -3.35 21.05 -10.65
CA SER A 641 -3.44 20.60 -12.04
C SER A 641 -2.21 21.06 -12.82
N LYS A 642 -1.62 20.19 -13.65
CA LYS A 642 -0.55 20.59 -14.56
C LYS A 642 -1.14 21.42 -15.70
N LEU A 643 -0.72 22.67 -15.88
CA LEU A 643 -1.00 23.48 -17.07
C LEU A 643 0.11 23.30 -18.12
N ALA A 644 -0.16 23.59 -19.39
CA ALA A 644 0.88 23.60 -20.43
C ALA A 644 2.01 24.61 -20.10
N SER A 645 3.25 24.27 -20.45
CA SER A 645 4.38 25.19 -20.34
C SER A 645 4.21 26.39 -21.28
N PHE A 646 4.48 27.59 -20.77
CA PHE A 646 4.28 28.87 -21.43
C PHE A 646 5.10 29.02 -22.73
N ASP A 647 4.42 28.96 -23.88
CA ASP A 647 4.90 29.56 -25.13
C ASP A 647 4.08 30.83 -25.46
N CYS A 648 4.83 31.87 -25.83
CA CYS A 648 4.57 33.32 -25.75
C CYS A 648 3.30 33.91 -26.44
N GLU A 649 2.37 33.12 -26.97
CA GLU A 649 1.17 33.65 -27.68
C GLU A 649 -0.18 33.18 -27.08
N ARG A 650 -0.18 32.42 -25.97
CA ARG A 650 -1.37 31.68 -25.49
C ARG A 650 -1.68 31.88 -24.00
N GLU A 651 -1.59 33.12 -23.51
CA GLU A 651 -1.72 33.48 -22.08
C GLU A 651 -3.17 33.40 -21.52
N ASN A 652 -4.20 33.63 -22.34
CA ASN A 652 -5.57 33.91 -21.83
C ASN A 652 -6.26 32.76 -21.09
N HIS A 653 -6.17 31.50 -21.56
CA HIS A 653 -6.93 30.39 -20.96
C HIS A 653 -6.30 29.87 -19.67
N ALA A 654 -4.97 29.82 -19.61
CA ALA A 654 -4.23 29.45 -18.41
C ALA A 654 -4.42 30.49 -17.29
N GLU A 655 -4.34 31.78 -17.63
CA GLU A 655 -4.61 32.87 -16.70
C GLU A 655 -6.07 32.87 -16.23
N ALA A 656 -7.03 32.64 -17.14
CA ALA A 656 -8.44 32.50 -16.79
C ALA A 656 -8.69 31.33 -15.83
N PHE A 657 -8.00 30.20 -16.03
CA PHE A 657 -8.08 29.05 -15.14
C PHE A 657 -7.56 29.38 -13.72
N ILE A 658 -6.36 29.96 -13.62
CA ILE A 658 -5.76 30.35 -12.32
C ILE A 658 -6.67 31.36 -11.61
N THR A 659 -7.18 32.35 -12.35
CA THR A 659 -8.11 33.36 -11.84
C THR A 659 -9.40 32.72 -11.34
N SER A 660 -9.93 31.71 -12.05
CA SER A 660 -11.11 30.96 -11.61
C SER A 660 -10.87 30.19 -10.31
N GLN A 661 -9.69 29.59 -10.10
CA GLN A 661 -9.36 28.93 -8.83
C GLN A 661 -9.33 29.95 -7.67
N LYS A 662 -8.66 31.09 -7.86
CA LYS A 662 -8.61 32.16 -6.85
C LYS A 662 -10.00 32.74 -6.55
N ALA A 663 -10.83 32.94 -7.57
CA ALA A 663 -12.21 33.39 -7.39
C ALA A 663 -13.05 32.39 -6.58
N THR A 664 -12.87 31.09 -6.82
CA THR A 664 -13.55 30.03 -6.05
C THR A 664 -13.09 30.01 -4.60
N PHE A 665 -11.80 30.21 -4.33
CA PHE A 665 -11.30 30.35 -2.97
C PHE A 665 -11.92 31.54 -2.23
N LEU A 666 -11.96 32.71 -2.87
CA LEU A 666 -12.57 33.92 -2.27
C LEU A 666 -14.04 33.69 -1.96
N TYR A 667 -14.78 33.05 -2.87
CA TYR A 667 -16.17 32.65 -2.64
C TYR A 667 -16.31 31.75 -1.41
N VAL A 668 -15.47 30.71 -1.29
CA VAL A 668 -15.49 29.77 -0.17
C VAL A 668 -15.23 30.50 1.15
N ILE A 669 -14.21 31.38 1.22
CA ILE A 669 -13.91 32.17 2.42
C ILE A 669 -15.05 33.12 2.77
N GLU A 670 -15.65 33.79 1.79
CA GLU A 670 -16.81 34.65 2.00
C GLU A 670 -18.01 33.86 2.55
N LYS A 671 -18.29 32.67 2.00
CA LYS A 671 -19.35 31.79 2.51
C LYS A 671 -19.08 31.33 3.94
N ILE A 672 -17.85 31.03 4.29
CA ILE A 672 -17.48 30.71 5.68
C ILE A 672 -17.76 31.92 6.58
N ASN A 673 -17.35 33.12 6.19
CA ASN A 673 -17.55 34.32 6.98
C ASN A 673 -19.05 34.60 7.27
N VAL A 674 -19.90 34.44 6.25
CA VAL A 674 -21.34 34.76 6.31
C VAL A 674 -22.18 33.64 6.94
N ASN A 675 -21.93 32.38 6.58
CA ASN A 675 -22.85 31.27 6.89
C ASN A 675 -22.44 30.41 8.09
N CYS A 676 -21.20 30.56 8.59
CA CYS A 676 -20.72 29.78 9.73
C CYS A 676 -21.47 30.13 11.01
N SER A 677 -21.89 29.10 11.75
CA SER A 677 -22.71 29.23 12.96
C SER A 677 -22.14 28.41 14.10
N PHE A 678 -21.73 29.09 15.17
CA PHE A 678 -21.30 28.46 16.43
C PHE A 678 -22.34 27.48 16.95
N ILE A 679 -23.62 27.89 17.01
CA ILE A 679 -24.70 27.10 17.59
C ILE A 679 -24.87 25.76 16.85
N LYS A 680 -24.80 25.77 15.52
CA LYS A 680 -24.94 24.52 14.73
C LYS A 680 -23.75 23.59 14.96
N ALA A 681 -22.53 24.11 14.91
CA ALA A 681 -21.32 23.32 15.14
C ALA A 681 -21.27 22.77 16.57
N PHE A 682 -21.61 23.58 17.57
CA PHE A 682 -21.64 23.18 18.98
C PHE A 682 -22.69 22.08 19.25
N LYS A 683 -23.86 22.13 18.59
CA LYS A 683 -24.85 21.05 18.67
C LYS A 683 -24.35 19.72 18.10
N CYS A 684 -23.54 19.73 17.05
CA CYS A 684 -22.89 18.50 16.56
C CYS A 684 -21.97 17.91 17.63
N ILE A 685 -21.22 18.75 18.33
CA ILE A 685 -20.35 18.32 19.45
C ILE A 685 -21.20 17.77 20.60
N GLU A 686 -22.27 18.46 20.99
CA GLU A 686 -23.20 18.02 22.03
C GLU A 686 -23.72 16.60 21.76
N LEU A 687 -24.14 16.31 20.51
CA LEU A 687 -24.61 14.98 20.13
C LEU A 687 -23.51 13.91 20.24
N VAL A 688 -22.31 14.19 19.73
CA VAL A 688 -21.16 13.27 19.81
C VAL A 688 -20.79 12.95 21.25
N VAL A 689 -20.78 13.96 22.13
CA VAL A 689 -20.45 13.81 23.55
C VAL A 689 -21.55 13.02 24.29
N GLN A 690 -22.83 13.29 24.01
CA GLN A 690 -23.95 12.56 24.61
C GLN A 690 -23.98 11.08 24.19
N GLU A 691 -23.73 10.79 22.92
CA GLU A 691 -23.72 9.43 22.37
C GLU A 691 -22.41 8.68 22.64
N ARG A 692 -21.35 9.38 23.07
CA ARG A 692 -19.97 8.87 23.19
C ARG A 692 -19.49 8.17 21.91
N ASN A 693 -19.84 8.75 20.77
CA ASN A 693 -19.57 8.20 19.45
C ASN A 693 -19.13 9.30 18.48
N ASP A 694 -17.86 9.26 18.07
CA ASP A 694 -17.24 10.24 17.17
C ASP A 694 -17.27 9.82 15.69
N SER A 695 -18.01 8.76 15.32
CA SER A 695 -18.11 8.26 13.94
C SER A 695 -18.50 9.33 12.92
N THR A 696 -19.35 10.29 13.32
CA THR A 696 -19.76 11.43 12.47
C THR A 696 -18.65 12.45 12.20
N LEU A 697 -17.54 12.39 12.96
CA LEU A 697 -16.38 13.27 12.85
C LEU A 697 -15.12 12.56 12.33
N GLN A 698 -15.19 11.26 12.02
CA GLN A 698 -14.05 10.50 11.49
C GLN A 698 -13.51 11.05 10.16
N TRP A 699 -14.34 11.82 9.41
CA TRP A 699 -13.88 12.54 8.22
C TRP A 699 -12.73 13.51 8.52
N MET A 700 -12.51 13.93 9.77
CA MET A 700 -11.44 14.84 10.16
C MET A 700 -10.07 14.16 10.29
N ARG A 701 -10.01 12.82 10.29
CA ARG A 701 -8.77 12.05 10.53
C ARG A 701 -7.65 12.41 9.57
N TRP A 702 -7.97 12.68 8.30
CA TRP A 702 -6.96 13.04 7.31
C TRP A 702 -6.20 14.33 7.66
N LEU A 703 -6.74 15.21 8.52
CA LEU A 703 -6.07 16.44 8.97
C LEU A 703 -4.76 16.15 9.71
N GLN A 704 -4.62 14.97 10.32
CA GLN A 704 -3.38 14.53 10.97
C GLN A 704 -2.19 14.45 10.00
N HIS A 705 -2.48 14.29 8.70
CA HIS A 705 -1.46 14.14 7.66
C HIS A 705 -0.87 15.46 7.18
N LEU A 706 -1.38 16.60 7.66
CA LEU A 706 -0.86 17.92 7.32
C LEU A 706 0.58 18.13 7.86
N PRO A 707 1.37 19.05 7.28
CA PRO A 707 2.79 19.19 7.62
C PRO A 707 3.02 19.67 9.07
N GLN A 708 3.46 18.77 9.95
CA GLN A 708 3.79 19.09 11.35
C GLN A 708 5.20 19.69 11.50
N ASP A 709 5.37 20.63 12.43
CA ASP A 709 6.66 21.29 12.73
C ASP A 709 7.31 20.70 14.01
N GLY A 710 7.37 19.38 14.20
CA GLY A 710 8.22 18.73 15.20
C GLY A 710 8.14 19.20 16.68
N VAL A 711 7.16 20.02 17.05
CA VAL A 711 6.91 20.50 18.42
C VAL A 711 5.66 19.77 18.92
N GLU A 712 5.89 18.69 19.67
CA GLU A 712 4.90 17.68 20.05
C GLU A 712 3.84 18.14 21.10
N ASP A 713 3.92 19.36 21.63
CA ASP A 713 3.27 19.65 22.92
C ASP A 713 1.77 20.02 22.89
N ASP A 714 1.13 20.26 21.73
CA ASP A 714 -0.28 20.73 21.67
C ASP A 714 -1.04 20.30 20.38
N GLU A 715 -0.78 19.12 19.83
CA GLU A 715 -1.50 18.63 18.64
C GLU A 715 -2.78 17.87 18.98
N ILE A 716 -3.86 18.17 18.25
CA ILE A 716 -5.13 17.45 18.36
C ILE A 716 -4.91 16.02 17.88
N ASP A 717 -5.14 15.04 18.75
CA ASP A 717 -5.19 13.64 18.35
C ASP A 717 -6.49 13.38 17.57
N PHE A 718 -6.42 13.47 16.24
CA PHE A 718 -7.56 13.21 15.37
C PHE A 718 -8.02 11.74 15.38
N ASN A 719 -7.25 10.82 15.99
CA ASN A 719 -7.68 9.43 16.19
C ASN A 719 -8.54 9.26 17.45
N ASN A 720 -8.50 10.22 18.37
CA ASN A 720 -9.28 10.22 19.61
C ASN A 720 -9.82 11.63 19.92
N LEU A 721 -10.84 12.04 19.16
CA LEU A 721 -11.46 13.38 19.30
C LEU A 721 -12.32 13.51 20.56
N LEU A 722 -12.83 12.41 21.12
CA LEU A 722 -13.85 12.44 22.16
C LEU A 722 -13.39 13.21 23.41
N GLY A 723 -12.16 13.00 23.87
CA GLY A 723 -11.63 13.70 25.05
C GLY A 723 -11.54 15.22 24.86
N VAL A 724 -11.10 15.67 23.68
CA VAL A 724 -11.00 17.11 23.35
C VAL A 724 -12.39 17.73 23.23
N LEU A 725 -13.36 16.99 22.68
CA LEU A 725 -14.74 17.43 22.53
C LEU A 725 -15.49 17.52 23.87
N GLU A 726 -15.27 16.58 24.79
CA GLU A 726 -15.80 16.63 26.16
C GLU A 726 -15.30 17.89 26.91
N ASP A 727 -14.00 18.18 26.80
CA ASP A 727 -13.38 19.39 27.35
C ASP A 727 -14.00 20.68 26.77
N LEU A 728 -14.19 20.72 25.45
CA LEU A 728 -14.81 21.85 24.75
C LEU A 728 -16.26 22.06 25.21
N PHE A 729 -17.02 20.97 25.27
CA PHE A 729 -18.42 21.01 25.70
C PHE A 729 -18.54 21.49 27.14
N ALA A 730 -17.72 20.98 28.06
CA ALA A 730 -17.71 21.40 29.45
C ALA A 730 -17.35 22.89 29.63
N LEU A 731 -16.41 23.40 28.82
CA LEU A 731 -15.96 24.79 28.90
C LEU A 731 -17.04 25.79 28.49
N TYR A 732 -17.75 25.54 27.39
CA TYR A 732 -18.65 26.53 26.79
C TYR A 732 -20.14 26.33 27.11
N SER A 733 -20.54 25.17 27.67
CA SER A 733 -21.96 24.90 27.99
C SER A 733 -22.61 25.97 28.89
N ASN A 734 -21.84 26.59 29.79
CA ASN A 734 -22.34 27.59 30.74
C ASN A 734 -22.14 29.05 30.27
N CYS A 735 -21.42 29.27 29.16
CA CYS A 735 -21.01 30.60 28.67
C CYS A 735 -21.22 30.74 27.14
N ILE A 736 -22.33 30.21 26.63
CA ILE A 736 -22.60 30.15 25.18
C ILE A 736 -22.62 31.54 24.55
N LYS A 737 -23.14 32.57 25.24
CA LYS A 737 -23.26 33.92 24.68
C LYS A 737 -21.89 34.56 24.45
N GLU A 738 -21.00 34.46 25.42
CA GLU A 738 -19.62 34.94 25.31
C GLU A 738 -18.86 34.15 24.23
N ALA A 739 -19.02 32.82 24.22
CA ALA A 739 -18.39 31.94 23.24
C ALA A 739 -18.76 32.27 21.79
N ILE A 740 -20.03 32.64 21.53
CA ILE A 740 -20.47 33.06 20.19
C ILE A 740 -19.69 34.29 19.72
N VAL A 741 -19.55 35.30 20.58
CA VAL A 741 -18.85 36.55 20.23
C VAL A 741 -17.37 36.30 19.96
N GLU A 742 -16.72 35.49 20.81
CA GLU A 742 -15.32 35.11 20.65
C GLU A 742 -15.09 34.28 19.38
N PHE A 743 -15.98 33.31 19.12
CA PHE A 743 -15.93 32.49 17.91
C PHE A 743 -16.14 33.32 16.64
N ASP A 744 -17.07 34.27 16.65
CA ASP A 744 -17.29 35.16 15.50
C ASP A 744 -16.07 36.05 15.24
N LEU A 745 -15.39 36.54 16.28
CA LEU A 745 -14.14 37.27 16.14
C LEU A 745 -13.01 36.38 15.58
N PHE A 746 -12.90 35.14 16.07
CA PHE A 746 -11.91 34.17 15.59
C PHE A 746 -12.13 33.84 14.10
N LYS A 747 -13.38 33.50 13.74
CA LYS A 747 -13.81 33.28 12.35
C LYS A 747 -13.51 34.48 11.47
N PHE A 748 -13.84 35.70 11.92
CA PHE A 748 -13.61 36.92 11.16
C PHE A 748 -12.12 37.14 10.88
N ARG A 749 -11.24 36.95 11.87
CA ARG A 749 -9.78 37.04 11.69
C ARG A 749 -9.29 35.99 10.69
N PHE A 750 -9.75 34.75 10.80
CA PHE A 750 -9.43 33.71 9.81
C PHE A 750 -9.82 34.16 8.40
N CYS A 751 -11.08 34.56 8.19
CA CYS A 751 -11.56 34.91 6.85
C CYS A 751 -10.87 36.16 6.26
N ARG A 752 -10.38 37.07 7.11
CA ARG A 752 -9.68 38.29 6.68
C ARG A 752 -8.20 38.05 6.37
N ASP A 753 -7.53 37.24 7.19
CA ASP A 753 -6.07 37.13 7.22
C ASP A 753 -5.53 35.84 6.57
N VAL A 754 -6.41 34.94 6.13
CA VAL A 754 -6.01 33.70 5.43
C VAL A 754 -5.34 34.00 4.08
N VAL A 755 -4.24 33.30 3.80
CA VAL A 755 -3.43 33.49 2.59
C VAL A 755 -3.59 32.28 1.67
N TYR A 756 -3.97 32.53 0.42
CA TYR A 756 -4.19 31.48 -0.59
C TYR A 756 -2.92 30.69 -0.89
N GLU A 757 -1.80 31.39 -1.09
CA GLU A 757 -0.52 30.78 -1.48
C GLU A 757 0.05 29.84 -0.40
N GLU A 758 -0.13 30.16 0.89
CA GLU A 758 0.30 29.28 2.00
C GLU A 758 -0.51 27.97 2.05
N ALA A 759 -1.82 28.05 1.77
CA ALA A 759 -2.67 26.88 1.66
C ALA A 759 -2.30 26.00 0.45
N CYS A 760 -1.88 26.62 -0.67
CA CYS A 760 -1.42 25.90 -1.87
C CYS A 760 -0.17 25.05 -1.57
N GLU A 761 0.79 25.56 -0.81
CA GLU A 761 2.00 24.82 -0.45
C GLU A 761 1.66 23.56 0.38
N SER A 762 0.84 23.73 1.42
CA SER A 762 0.42 22.61 2.27
C SER A 762 -0.45 21.60 1.53
N PHE A 763 -1.30 22.06 0.62
CA PHE A 763 -2.08 21.21 -0.29
C PHE A 763 -1.18 20.34 -1.17
N ASN A 764 -0.15 20.92 -1.78
CA ASN A 764 0.79 20.16 -2.62
C ASN A 764 1.57 19.13 -1.81
N ILE A 765 2.03 19.47 -0.61
CA ILE A 765 2.73 18.51 0.28
C ILE A 765 1.80 17.34 0.63
N LEU A 766 0.53 17.62 0.95
CA LEU A 766 -0.45 16.58 1.24
C LEU A 766 -0.73 15.71 0.02
N LEU A 767 -0.92 16.31 -1.15
CA LEU A 767 -1.15 15.60 -2.41
C LEU A 767 0.00 14.64 -2.73
N GLU A 768 1.25 15.07 -2.58
CA GLU A 768 2.42 14.21 -2.80
C GLU A 768 2.49 13.04 -1.81
N LYS A 769 2.04 13.21 -0.56
CA LYS A 769 1.92 12.09 0.38
C LYS A 769 0.90 11.05 -0.10
N TYR A 770 -0.28 11.49 -0.53
CA TYR A 770 -1.31 10.59 -1.09
C TYR A 770 -0.79 9.88 -2.35
N LYS A 771 -0.29 10.64 -3.32
CA LYS A 771 0.28 10.10 -4.57
C LYS A 771 1.35 9.06 -4.31
N LYS A 772 2.26 9.33 -3.35
CA LYS A 772 3.31 8.39 -2.99
C LYS A 772 2.73 7.04 -2.57
N THR A 773 1.76 7.02 -1.66
CA THR A 773 1.17 5.77 -1.15
C THR A 773 0.35 5.04 -2.22
N ARG A 774 -0.44 5.77 -3.02
CA ARG A 774 -1.19 5.18 -4.15
C ARG A 774 -0.25 4.59 -5.21
N ASN A 775 0.84 5.28 -5.54
CA ASN A 775 1.85 4.78 -6.48
C ASN A 775 2.61 3.57 -5.92
N GLN A 776 2.93 3.56 -4.63
CA GLN A 776 3.52 2.39 -3.98
C GLN A 776 2.60 1.17 -4.09
N TYR A 777 1.32 1.35 -3.79
CA TYR A 777 0.30 0.31 -3.93
C TYR A 777 0.23 -0.21 -5.37
N MET A 778 0.06 0.71 -6.33
CA MET A 778 -0.09 0.35 -7.74
C MET A 778 1.14 -0.39 -8.28
N LYS A 779 2.34 0.11 -8.02
CA LYS A 779 3.59 -0.55 -8.47
C LYS A 779 3.76 -1.93 -7.83
N GLY A 780 3.44 -2.07 -6.55
CA GLY A 780 3.45 -3.37 -5.87
C GLY A 780 2.50 -4.36 -6.53
N MET A 781 1.26 -3.95 -6.80
CA MET A 781 0.25 -4.80 -7.46
C MET A 781 0.60 -5.15 -8.90
N LEU A 782 1.14 -4.21 -9.67
CA LEU A 782 1.56 -4.47 -11.05
C LEU A 782 2.65 -5.55 -11.12
N SER A 783 3.57 -5.58 -10.16
CA SER A 783 4.62 -6.61 -10.11
C SER A 783 4.08 -8.02 -9.89
N LEU A 784 2.93 -8.16 -9.21
CA LEU A 784 2.24 -9.43 -9.01
C LEU A 784 1.48 -9.89 -10.27
N HIS A 785 1.18 -8.96 -11.18
CA HIS A 785 0.44 -9.20 -12.43
C HIS A 785 1.33 -9.21 -13.69
N ARG A 786 2.61 -8.86 -13.54
CA ARG A 786 3.55 -8.73 -14.64
C ARG A 786 3.69 -10.03 -15.41
N ARG A 787 3.17 -10.07 -16.64
CA ARG A 787 3.36 -11.22 -17.55
C ARG A 787 4.83 -11.29 -17.98
N LEU A 788 5.42 -12.48 -17.89
CA LEU A 788 6.81 -12.75 -18.30
C LEU A 788 7.00 -12.70 -19.81
#